data_AF-A0A8H7FEI2-F1
#
_entry.id   AF-A0A8H7FEI2-F1
#
_cell.length_a   1.000
_cell.length_b   1.000
_cell.length_c   1.000
_cell.angle_alpha   90.00
_cell.angle_beta   90.00
_cell.angle_gamma   90.00
#
_symmetry.space_group_name_H-M   'P 1'
#
loop_
_entity.id
_entity.type
_entity.pdbx_description
1 polymer ?
#
loop_
_entity_poly.entity_id
_entity_poly.type
_entity_poly.pdbx_seq_one_letter_code
_entity_poly.pdbx_strand_id
1 'polypeptide(L)'
;MVITLVTRPCQFASTSRGQWHARNYAIWDGLRDKLQGALTPKPREQETQAEIDAARQKQKAEGTESFFDTPAVSETVADDKTVVKPVGPKKKHTEHKYSTANFKISHRKLNDIGRQISGKPIDYAILQMQFSEKRASRRIKSTLVMAKQHAINYKGLDPSKLVVSESWVSKGPRSVKRLEPRGRSHYGIRTHPDSRLTVVLREGKTFVEKKEKQRQKKLRAVISAGQIREDVPLRNPGPMWDALKTSVPHHTMSQRWTLLLLGLVAPAISLASQSFENTAIVRTVELGGSLVHVTTTYAVKALEAGSSVYTVAIGTQQKERTSWAEAKIKGQANALELQDKGCDAESNTCLYDVHLPKALAADGSITTIVFGTIETHATYPWPPTARQDDEQKLKYDTNLFIVSPYHTAVQRTKIKAPSNRVLSYTTPENLDAFTLESPVTKSGTTVTYGPYNNIAPSANSAFIEAHQATINIHYHYDYPVLAIMQYKRAAEISHWGANLNIQDEIHLNNAGPTLKGQFSRLQHQTQSFYQRAAPHVLSSMNLHLPAGISNAYFYDLNGNVSTSHLRSTPSTARNAKTAQYSLFEMKPRYPIMGGWNYSFTLGWDSPLADSGSWDAKNQKYIVAVPVMTLFPSAVIDNAELKIILPEGATDVEVITPFPALETTTSTHVTYLDTTGRPAVTFQYGTLTDKHNQLVYVTYKVPFSAHLKKPLAVATAFLSLFGLALAGRRINLSLHKN
;
A
#
# COMPACT_ATOMS: atom_id res chain seq x y z
N MET A 1 -14.39 -31.74 -68.03
CA MET A 1 -15.09 -31.04 -69.14
C MET A 1 -16.32 -30.37 -68.54
N VAL A 2 -16.56 -29.08 -68.85
CA VAL A 2 -17.83 -28.31 -68.67
C VAL A 2 -18.64 -28.61 -67.39
N ILE A 3 -18.51 -27.86 -66.28
CA ILE A 3 -18.98 -26.47 -66.04
C ILE A 3 -20.50 -26.32 -66.22
N THR A 4 -21.24 -26.16 -65.13
CA THR A 4 -22.65 -25.77 -65.12
C THR A 4 -22.83 -24.25 -65.29
N LEU A 5 -23.85 -23.86 -66.05
CA LEU A 5 -24.34 -22.48 -66.13
C LEU A 5 -25.66 -22.34 -65.37
N VAL A 6 -25.83 -21.23 -64.66
CA VAL A 6 -27.12 -20.76 -64.12
C VAL A 6 -27.29 -19.29 -64.53
N THR A 7 -28.54 -18.89 -64.81
CA THR A 7 -28.88 -17.68 -65.57
C THR A 7 -29.02 -16.39 -64.75
N ARG A 8 -29.02 -15.25 -65.46
CA ARG A 8 -29.11 -13.88 -64.92
C ARG A 8 -30.55 -13.40 -64.68
N PRO A 9 -30.71 -12.24 -64.01
CA PRO A 9 -31.61 -11.17 -64.47
C PRO A 9 -30.89 -9.91 -64.99
N CYS A 10 -31.62 -9.01 -65.64
CA CYS A 10 -31.16 -7.73 -66.25
C CYS A 10 -31.01 -6.57 -65.23
N GLN A 11 -30.15 -5.55 -65.42
CA GLN A 11 -30.32 -4.28 -66.20
C GLN A 11 -31.71 -3.62 -66.02
N PHE A 12 -31.86 -2.28 -65.87
CA PHE A 12 -31.05 -1.10 -66.22
C PHE A 12 -31.13 -0.01 -65.10
N ALA A 13 -30.58 1.22 -65.21
CA ALA A 13 -29.22 1.72 -65.54
C ALA A 13 -29.23 3.29 -65.52
N SER A 14 -28.13 3.97 -65.18
CA SER A 14 -27.97 5.42 -65.43
C SER A 14 -26.51 5.87 -65.61
N THR A 15 -26.28 6.75 -66.60
CA THR A 15 -25.02 7.38 -67.04
C THR A 15 -24.57 8.54 -66.13
N SER A 16 -23.33 9.08 -66.16
CA SER A 16 -22.01 8.60 -66.64
C SER A 16 -20.90 9.64 -66.35
N ARG A 17 -19.75 9.25 -65.77
CA ARG A 17 -18.37 9.80 -65.95
C ARG A 17 -17.42 9.15 -64.93
N GLY A 18 -16.11 9.13 -65.20
CA GLY A 18 -15.09 8.85 -64.17
C GLY A 18 -14.17 7.62 -64.33
N GLN A 19 -14.17 6.90 -65.45
CA GLN A 19 -13.11 5.91 -65.72
C GLN A 19 -11.77 6.60 -66.01
N TRP A 20 -10.95 6.89 -64.98
CA TRP A 20 -9.51 7.22 -65.16
C TRP A 20 -8.58 6.94 -63.96
N HIS A 21 -8.97 6.12 -62.97
CA HIS A 21 -8.04 5.67 -61.89
C HIS A 21 -8.15 4.18 -61.50
N ALA A 22 -8.69 3.32 -62.38
CA ALA A 22 -8.88 1.90 -62.11
C ALA A 22 -7.89 1.00 -62.90
N ARG A 23 -6.58 1.15 -62.70
CA ARG A 23 -5.57 0.28 -63.36
C ARG A 23 -4.29 -0.07 -62.60
N ASN A 24 -3.90 0.68 -61.56
CA ASN A 24 -2.64 0.43 -60.83
C ASN A 24 -2.80 -0.36 -59.50
N TYR A 25 -4.01 -0.53 -58.97
CA TYR A 25 -4.23 -1.25 -57.70
C TYR A 25 -4.34 -2.78 -57.84
N ALA A 26 -4.63 -3.30 -59.03
CA ALA A 26 -4.91 -4.74 -59.24
C ALA A 26 -3.68 -5.67 -59.22
N ILE A 27 -2.45 -5.13 -59.11
CA ILE A 27 -1.20 -5.91 -59.23
C ILE A 27 -0.54 -6.18 -57.86
N TRP A 28 -0.80 -5.37 -56.84
CA TRP A 28 -0.11 -5.47 -55.54
C TRP A 28 -0.86 -6.29 -54.47
N ASP A 29 -2.20 -6.28 -54.44
CA ASP A 29 -2.95 -7.02 -53.40
C ASP A 29 -2.76 -8.54 -53.52
N GLY A 30 -2.81 -9.11 -54.73
CA GLY A 30 -2.62 -10.56 -54.95
C GLY A 30 -1.21 -11.08 -54.61
N LEU A 31 -0.23 -10.19 -54.44
CA LEU A 31 1.13 -10.51 -53.96
C LEU A 31 1.23 -10.29 -52.44
N ARG A 32 0.57 -9.24 -51.92
CA ARG A 32 0.44 -8.95 -50.49
C ARG A 32 -0.28 -10.07 -49.73
N ASP A 33 -1.42 -10.56 -50.24
CA ASP A 33 -2.16 -11.68 -49.65
C ASP A 33 -1.34 -12.97 -49.64
N LYS A 34 -0.57 -13.25 -50.69
CA LYS A 34 0.32 -14.42 -50.75
C LYS A 34 1.47 -14.32 -49.74
N LEU A 35 2.05 -13.13 -49.54
CA LEU A 35 3.07 -12.90 -48.52
C LEU A 35 2.47 -12.97 -47.10
N GLN A 36 1.31 -12.38 -46.85
CA GLN A 36 0.64 -12.47 -45.56
C GLN A 36 0.25 -13.93 -45.23
N GLY A 37 -0.33 -14.67 -46.17
CA GLY A 37 -0.68 -16.09 -45.99
C GLY A 37 0.51 -17.04 -45.83
N ALA A 38 1.72 -16.62 -46.22
CA ALA A 38 2.97 -17.35 -45.97
C ALA A 38 3.62 -16.98 -44.62
N LEU A 39 3.42 -15.74 -44.14
CA LEU A 39 4.00 -15.24 -42.89
C LEU A 39 3.07 -15.41 -41.67
N THR A 40 1.76 -15.61 -41.87
CA THR A 40 0.86 -16.02 -40.78
C THR A 40 1.14 -17.48 -40.38
N PRO A 41 1.42 -17.78 -39.10
CA PRO A 41 1.56 -19.16 -38.65
C PRO A 41 0.21 -19.88 -38.78
N LYS A 42 0.13 -20.83 -39.72
CA LYS A 42 -1.06 -21.67 -39.88
C LYS A 42 -1.30 -22.47 -38.58
N PRO A 43 -2.55 -22.63 -38.12
CA PRO A 43 -2.84 -23.54 -37.02
C PRO A 43 -2.40 -24.95 -37.44
N ARG A 44 -1.67 -25.65 -36.56
CA ARG A 44 -1.22 -27.02 -36.82
C ARG A 44 -2.44 -27.92 -37.06
N GLU A 45 -2.53 -28.46 -38.26
CA GLU A 45 -3.59 -29.41 -38.63
C GLU A 45 -3.49 -30.63 -37.71
N GLN A 46 -4.65 -31.14 -37.29
CA GLN A 46 -4.70 -32.28 -36.39
C GLN A 46 -4.59 -33.54 -37.22
N GLU A 47 -3.45 -34.23 -37.07
CA GLU A 47 -3.17 -35.55 -37.64
C GLU A 47 -4.40 -36.47 -37.44
N THR A 48 -4.84 -37.15 -38.50
CA THR A 48 -6.02 -38.01 -38.40
C THR A 48 -5.74 -39.20 -37.51
N GLN A 49 -6.78 -39.77 -36.89
CA GLN A 49 -6.59 -40.89 -35.95
C GLN A 49 -5.90 -42.10 -36.60
N ALA A 50 -6.11 -42.33 -37.89
CA ALA A 50 -5.39 -43.33 -38.67
C ALA A 50 -3.90 -43.02 -38.84
N GLU A 51 -3.52 -41.74 -39.07
CA GLU A 51 -2.11 -41.33 -39.12
C GLU A 51 -1.43 -41.43 -37.76
N ILE A 52 -2.12 -41.04 -36.68
CA ILE A 52 -1.60 -41.14 -35.30
C ILE A 52 -1.35 -42.62 -34.93
N ASP A 53 -2.29 -43.52 -35.27
CA ASP A 53 -2.14 -44.94 -34.98
C ASP A 53 -1.08 -45.61 -35.88
N ALA A 54 -0.96 -45.19 -37.15
CA ALA A 54 0.12 -45.64 -38.04
C ALA A 54 1.50 -45.12 -37.59
N ALA A 55 1.60 -43.88 -37.13
CA ALA A 55 2.82 -43.32 -36.54
C ALA A 55 3.22 -44.07 -35.26
N ARG A 56 2.25 -44.45 -34.42
CA ARG A 56 2.52 -45.28 -33.23
C ARG A 56 2.99 -46.69 -33.60
N GLN A 57 2.39 -47.33 -34.61
CA GLN A 57 2.87 -48.62 -35.15
C GLN A 57 4.30 -48.50 -35.71
N LYS A 58 4.62 -47.38 -36.38
CA LYS A 58 5.96 -47.12 -36.90
C LYS A 58 6.99 -46.92 -35.78
N GLN A 59 6.68 -46.12 -34.77
CA GLN A 59 7.54 -45.96 -33.57
C GLN A 59 7.75 -47.28 -32.82
N LYS A 60 6.75 -48.17 -32.82
CA LYS A 60 6.87 -49.53 -32.28
C LYS A 60 7.83 -50.41 -33.09
N ALA A 61 7.78 -50.34 -34.41
CA ALA A 61 8.72 -51.04 -35.29
C ALA A 61 10.15 -50.45 -35.21
N GLU A 62 10.28 -49.15 -34.98
CA GLU A 62 11.54 -48.42 -34.79
C GLU A 62 12.09 -48.53 -33.35
N GLY A 63 11.36 -49.15 -32.42
CA GLY A 63 11.80 -49.40 -31.05
C GLY A 63 11.83 -48.18 -30.13
N THR A 64 11.19 -47.07 -30.52
CA THR A 64 11.24 -45.77 -29.83
C THR A 64 9.97 -45.44 -29.04
N GLU A 65 9.21 -46.43 -28.56
CA GLU A 65 8.01 -46.22 -27.74
C GLU A 65 8.36 -45.54 -26.38
N SER A 66 7.47 -44.65 -25.91
CA SER A 66 7.64 -43.97 -24.63
C SER A 66 7.32 -44.91 -23.46
N PHE A 67 8.11 -44.87 -22.38
CA PHE A 67 7.95 -45.73 -21.20
C PHE A 67 6.57 -45.61 -20.52
N PHE A 68 5.85 -44.51 -20.76
CA PHE A 68 4.52 -44.26 -20.17
C PHE A 68 3.34 -44.77 -21.02
N ASP A 69 3.57 -45.16 -22.28
CA ASP A 69 2.53 -45.66 -23.20
C ASP A 69 2.45 -47.20 -23.23
N THR A 70 2.75 -47.86 -22.09
CA THR A 70 2.52 -49.30 -21.95
C THR A 70 1.02 -49.59 -21.86
N PRO A 71 0.44 -50.40 -22.78
CA PRO A 71 -0.96 -50.78 -22.68
C PRO A 71 -1.17 -51.65 -21.44
N ALA A 72 -2.36 -51.54 -20.82
CA ALA A 72 -2.71 -52.35 -19.66
C ALA A 72 -2.59 -53.84 -20.00
N VAL A 73 -1.81 -54.58 -19.19
CA VAL A 73 -1.56 -56.01 -19.38
C VAL A 73 -2.89 -56.76 -19.41
N SER A 74 -3.19 -57.40 -20.54
CA SER A 74 -4.29 -58.35 -20.68
C SER A 74 -4.07 -59.51 -19.71
N GLU A 75 -5.06 -59.77 -18.85
CA GLU A 75 -4.97 -60.85 -17.86
C GLU A 75 -4.71 -62.19 -18.54
N THR A 76 -3.72 -62.93 -18.04
CA THR A 76 -3.32 -64.23 -18.57
C THR A 76 -4.44 -65.25 -18.39
N VAL A 77 -4.71 -66.04 -19.43
CA VAL A 77 -5.66 -67.17 -19.36
C VAL A 77 -5.22 -68.13 -18.26
N ALA A 78 -6.12 -68.39 -17.32
CA ALA A 78 -6.00 -69.45 -16.34
C ALA A 78 -7.18 -70.41 -16.51
N ASP A 79 -6.91 -71.60 -17.05
CA ASP A 79 -7.87 -72.70 -17.07
C ASP A 79 -8.08 -73.24 -15.66
N ASP A 80 -9.32 -73.19 -15.15
CA ASP A 80 -9.80 -74.20 -14.20
C ASP A 80 -11.30 -74.47 -14.41
N LYS A 81 -11.68 -75.76 -14.38
CA LYS A 81 -13.00 -76.27 -14.75
C LYS A 81 -13.88 -76.49 -13.52
N THR A 82 -14.41 -75.40 -12.97
CA THR A 82 -15.51 -75.48 -11.99
C THR A 82 -16.87 -75.20 -12.66
N VAL A 83 -17.80 -76.15 -12.57
CA VAL A 83 -19.12 -76.07 -13.21
C VAL A 83 -20.05 -75.14 -12.42
N VAL A 84 -19.90 -73.83 -12.63
CA VAL A 84 -20.80 -72.82 -12.07
C VAL A 84 -22.13 -72.86 -12.83
N LYS A 85 -23.21 -73.23 -12.13
CA LYS A 85 -24.59 -73.21 -12.67
C LYS A 85 -24.90 -71.82 -13.28
N PRO A 86 -25.63 -71.74 -14.41
CA PRO A 86 -25.85 -70.48 -15.11
C PRO A 86 -26.61 -69.47 -14.23
N VAL A 87 -25.88 -68.50 -13.69
CA VAL A 87 -26.45 -67.39 -12.92
C VAL A 87 -27.18 -66.48 -13.91
N GLY A 88 -28.50 -66.34 -13.74
CA GLY A 88 -29.34 -65.46 -14.55
C GLY A 88 -28.82 -64.02 -14.60
N PRO A 89 -29.18 -63.25 -15.65
CA PRO A 89 -28.51 -61.99 -15.99
C PRO A 89 -28.42 -61.04 -14.80
N LYS A 90 -27.17 -60.78 -14.36
CA LYS A 90 -26.87 -59.90 -13.23
C LYS A 90 -27.50 -58.53 -13.47
N LYS A 91 -28.37 -58.09 -12.56
CA LYS A 91 -29.06 -56.79 -12.66
C LYS A 91 -28.03 -55.66 -12.74
N LYS A 92 -27.96 -54.97 -13.89
CA LYS A 92 -27.11 -53.79 -14.06
C LYS A 92 -27.53 -52.73 -13.05
N HIS A 93 -26.56 -52.17 -12.32
CA HIS A 93 -26.81 -51.17 -11.29
C HIS A 93 -26.32 -49.80 -11.77
N THR A 94 -27.22 -48.83 -11.88
CA THR A 94 -26.91 -47.47 -12.34
C THR A 94 -26.31 -46.58 -11.24
N GLU A 95 -26.43 -46.98 -9.97
CA GLU A 95 -25.94 -46.21 -8.83
C GLU A 95 -25.41 -47.07 -7.68
N HIS A 96 -24.54 -46.47 -6.86
CA HIS A 96 -24.08 -47.01 -5.60
C HIS A 96 -24.29 -46.00 -4.46
N LYS A 97 -25.16 -46.34 -3.51
CA LYS A 97 -25.47 -45.54 -2.32
C LYS A 97 -24.68 -46.05 -1.11
N TYR A 98 -23.82 -45.19 -0.55
CA TYR A 98 -23.04 -45.47 0.65
C TYR A 98 -23.34 -44.45 1.76
N SER A 99 -23.10 -44.80 3.02
CA SER A 99 -23.37 -43.92 4.16
C SER A 99 -22.31 -44.04 5.25
N THR A 100 -21.96 -42.91 5.87
CA THR A 100 -21.09 -42.92 7.04
C THR A 100 -21.83 -43.46 8.26
N ALA A 101 -21.11 -44.10 9.18
CA ALA A 101 -21.56 -44.16 10.57
C ALA A 101 -21.66 -42.75 11.16
N ASN A 102 -22.42 -42.59 12.26
CA ASN A 102 -22.70 -41.27 12.86
C ASN A 102 -21.41 -40.55 13.30
N PHE A 103 -21.41 -39.23 13.14
CA PHE A 103 -20.44 -38.28 13.67
C PHE A 103 -21.08 -37.49 14.82
N LYS A 104 -20.28 -37.18 15.85
CA LYS A 104 -20.62 -36.22 16.91
C LYS A 104 -20.46 -34.77 16.41
N ILE A 105 -21.28 -34.39 15.43
CA ILE A 105 -21.26 -33.08 14.77
C ILE A 105 -22.66 -32.66 14.34
N SER A 106 -22.92 -31.34 14.36
CA SER A 106 -24.15 -30.79 13.80
C SER A 106 -24.26 -31.04 12.30
N HIS A 107 -25.44 -31.54 11.89
CA HIS A 107 -25.82 -31.76 10.51
C HIS A 107 -25.52 -30.56 9.59
N ARG A 108 -25.68 -29.32 10.07
CA ARG A 108 -25.34 -28.10 9.31
C ARG A 108 -23.86 -28.10 8.88
N LYS A 109 -22.92 -28.26 9.83
CA LYS A 109 -21.47 -28.24 9.57
C LYS A 109 -20.99 -29.43 8.73
N LEU A 110 -21.67 -30.56 8.80
CA LEU A 110 -21.37 -31.71 7.93
C LEU A 110 -21.91 -31.52 6.50
N ASN A 111 -23.04 -30.82 6.36
CA ASN A 111 -23.68 -30.54 5.08
C ASN A 111 -22.87 -29.57 4.20
N ASP A 112 -22.10 -28.66 4.80
CA ASP A 112 -21.17 -27.80 4.06
C ASP A 112 -20.07 -28.62 3.37
N ILE A 113 -19.58 -29.68 4.02
CA ILE A 113 -18.63 -30.63 3.41
C ILE A 113 -19.34 -31.51 2.37
N GLY A 114 -20.59 -31.93 2.62
CA GLY A 114 -21.42 -32.64 1.64
C GLY A 114 -21.59 -31.86 0.34
N ARG A 115 -21.92 -30.56 0.45
CA ARG A 115 -21.96 -29.59 -0.67
C ARG A 115 -20.60 -29.46 -1.36
N GLN A 116 -19.49 -29.44 -0.61
CA GLN A 116 -18.14 -29.33 -1.16
C GLN A 116 -17.73 -30.52 -2.05
N ILE A 117 -18.29 -31.72 -1.83
CA ILE A 117 -18.00 -32.93 -2.64
C ILE A 117 -19.06 -33.24 -3.71
N SER A 118 -20.28 -32.73 -3.58
CA SER A 118 -21.37 -33.00 -4.53
C SER A 118 -21.05 -32.51 -5.95
N GLY A 119 -21.40 -33.30 -6.97
CA GLY A 119 -21.20 -33.01 -8.39
C GLY A 119 -19.77 -33.23 -8.93
N LYS A 120 -18.79 -33.52 -8.06
CA LYS A 120 -17.39 -33.73 -8.41
C LYS A 120 -17.08 -35.19 -8.80
N PRO A 121 -16.09 -35.44 -9.68
CA PRO A 121 -15.51 -36.77 -9.87
C PRO A 121 -15.03 -37.36 -8.54
N ILE A 122 -15.15 -38.67 -8.37
CA ILE A 122 -14.89 -39.34 -7.08
C ILE A 122 -13.48 -39.09 -6.55
N ASP A 123 -12.46 -39.18 -7.41
CA ASP A 123 -11.06 -39.00 -7.00
C ASP A 123 -10.72 -37.55 -6.68
N TYR A 124 -11.34 -36.58 -7.37
CA TYR A 124 -11.21 -35.16 -7.02
C TYR A 124 -11.92 -34.85 -5.69
N ALA A 125 -13.01 -35.54 -5.34
CA ALA A 125 -13.62 -35.45 -4.02
C ALA A 125 -12.74 -36.09 -2.92
N ILE A 126 -12.08 -37.23 -3.20
CA ILE A 126 -11.12 -37.87 -2.29
C ILE A 126 -9.91 -36.95 -2.05
N LEU A 127 -9.36 -36.34 -3.10
CA LEU A 127 -8.26 -35.36 -3.05
C LEU A 127 -8.68 -34.10 -2.26
N GLN A 128 -9.87 -33.56 -2.53
CA GLN A 128 -10.42 -32.43 -1.76
C GLN A 128 -10.52 -32.74 -0.26
N MET A 129 -10.87 -33.98 0.10
CA MET A 129 -10.95 -34.43 1.50
C MET A 129 -9.58 -34.76 2.12
N GLN A 130 -8.54 -35.03 1.32
CA GLN A 130 -7.17 -35.18 1.79
C GLN A 130 -6.58 -33.84 2.26
N PHE A 131 -6.77 -32.77 1.49
CA PHE A 131 -6.23 -31.45 1.79
C PHE A 131 -7.19 -30.55 2.59
N SER A 132 -8.36 -31.05 3.00
CA SER A 132 -9.31 -30.28 3.83
C SER A 132 -8.98 -30.40 5.32
N GLU A 133 -8.64 -29.26 5.94
CA GLU A 133 -8.34 -29.10 7.37
C GLU A 133 -9.47 -29.60 8.31
N LYS A 134 -10.71 -29.61 7.83
CA LYS A 134 -11.89 -29.74 8.70
C LYS A 134 -11.98 -31.18 9.22
N ARG A 135 -11.75 -31.41 10.52
CA ARG A 135 -11.62 -32.73 11.21
C ARG A 135 -12.45 -33.92 10.67
N ALA A 136 -13.66 -33.71 10.16
CA ALA A 136 -14.48 -34.76 9.54
C ALA A 136 -13.93 -35.30 8.20
N SER A 137 -13.16 -34.49 7.45
CA SER A 137 -12.59 -34.78 6.13
C SER A 137 -11.87 -36.12 6.09
N ARG A 138 -11.01 -36.41 7.07
CA ARG A 138 -10.25 -37.66 7.20
C ARG A 138 -11.14 -38.91 7.10
N ARG A 139 -12.28 -38.92 7.81
CA ARG A 139 -13.24 -40.04 7.80
C ARG A 139 -14.12 -40.05 6.54
N ILE A 140 -14.42 -38.88 5.98
CA ILE A 140 -15.15 -38.75 4.71
C ILE A 140 -14.28 -39.26 3.55
N LYS A 141 -12.96 -38.98 3.54
CA LYS A 141 -11.99 -39.56 2.60
C LYS A 141 -12.06 -41.09 2.61
N SER A 142 -11.92 -41.72 3.78
CA SER A 142 -12.03 -43.18 3.91
C SER A 142 -13.38 -43.70 3.41
N THR A 143 -14.47 -42.99 3.71
CA THR A 143 -15.83 -43.36 3.24
C THR A 143 -15.96 -43.29 1.72
N LEU A 144 -15.39 -42.26 1.08
CA LEU A 144 -15.41 -42.10 -0.38
C LEU A 144 -14.55 -43.16 -1.09
N VAL A 145 -13.41 -43.56 -0.49
CA VAL A 145 -12.58 -44.68 -1.00
C VAL A 145 -13.35 -46.00 -0.92
N MET A 146 -13.97 -46.31 0.22
CA MET A 146 -14.83 -47.50 0.36
C MET A 146 -16.01 -47.47 -0.63
N ALA A 147 -16.69 -46.34 -0.77
CA ALA A 147 -17.81 -46.18 -1.70
C ALA A 147 -17.37 -46.37 -3.17
N LYS A 148 -16.16 -45.90 -3.55
CA LYS A 148 -15.56 -46.16 -4.87
C LYS A 148 -15.33 -47.66 -5.08
N GLN A 149 -14.69 -48.33 -4.13
CA GLN A 149 -14.43 -49.77 -4.22
C GLN A 149 -15.73 -50.59 -4.28
N HIS A 150 -16.75 -50.24 -3.50
CA HIS A 150 -18.04 -50.93 -3.55
C HIS A 150 -18.82 -50.66 -4.86
N ALA A 151 -18.68 -49.46 -5.46
CA ALA A 151 -19.26 -49.13 -6.76
C ALA A 151 -18.62 -49.93 -7.91
N ILE A 152 -17.32 -50.14 -7.87
CA ILE A 152 -16.60 -50.98 -8.83
C ILE A 152 -16.97 -52.45 -8.57
N ASN A 153 -16.57 -52.99 -7.42
CA ASN A 153 -16.54 -54.43 -7.17
C ASN A 153 -17.94 -55.08 -7.04
N TYR A 154 -18.93 -54.36 -6.49
CA TYR A 154 -20.28 -54.92 -6.25
C TYR A 154 -21.38 -54.31 -7.14
N LYS A 155 -21.06 -53.30 -7.96
CA LYS A 155 -22.04 -52.64 -8.84
C LYS A 155 -21.59 -52.55 -10.30
N GLY A 156 -20.30 -52.76 -10.61
CA GLY A 156 -19.78 -52.79 -11.98
C GLY A 156 -19.79 -51.43 -12.66
N LEU A 157 -19.65 -50.34 -11.89
CA LEU A 157 -19.66 -48.97 -12.39
C LEU A 157 -18.26 -48.51 -12.85
N ASP A 158 -18.19 -47.81 -13.98
CA ASP A 158 -16.95 -47.32 -14.58
C ASP A 158 -16.15 -46.41 -13.63
N PRO A 159 -14.92 -46.78 -13.21
CA PRO A 159 -14.16 -46.01 -12.22
C PRO A 159 -13.75 -44.61 -12.71
N SER A 160 -13.56 -44.45 -14.01
CA SER A 160 -13.15 -43.19 -14.67
C SER A 160 -14.30 -42.18 -14.82
N LYS A 161 -15.54 -42.67 -14.92
CA LYS A 161 -16.77 -41.85 -15.07
C LYS A 161 -17.49 -41.63 -13.74
N LEU A 162 -16.98 -42.17 -12.64
CA LEU A 162 -17.67 -42.19 -11.35
C LEU A 162 -17.70 -40.79 -10.69
N VAL A 163 -18.90 -40.26 -10.49
CA VAL A 163 -19.16 -38.92 -9.95
C VAL A 163 -19.98 -39.04 -8.67
N VAL A 164 -19.67 -38.21 -7.66
CA VAL A 164 -20.54 -38.02 -6.49
C VAL A 164 -21.79 -37.27 -6.95
N SER A 165 -22.84 -37.98 -7.37
CA SER A 165 -24.02 -37.37 -7.98
C SER A 165 -24.83 -36.58 -6.94
N GLU A 166 -24.99 -37.15 -5.75
CA GLU A 166 -25.79 -36.59 -4.66
C GLU A 166 -25.04 -36.73 -3.32
N SER A 167 -25.16 -35.73 -2.45
CA SER A 167 -24.50 -35.71 -1.13
C SER A 167 -25.43 -35.17 -0.03
N TRP A 168 -25.99 -36.14 0.69
CA TRP A 168 -26.89 -36.08 1.83
C TRP A 168 -26.33 -35.84 3.24
N VAL A 169 -26.93 -35.04 4.11
CA VAL A 169 -26.75 -35.18 5.56
C VAL A 169 -28.09 -35.40 6.27
N SER A 170 -28.17 -36.50 7.03
CA SER A 170 -29.29 -36.75 7.95
C SER A 170 -28.87 -36.54 9.40
N LYS A 171 -29.80 -36.10 10.25
CA LYS A 171 -29.62 -36.05 11.71
C LYS A 171 -29.40 -37.49 12.24
N GLY A 172 -28.57 -37.64 13.27
CA GLY A 172 -28.35 -38.91 13.94
C GLY A 172 -29.47 -39.25 14.94
N PRO A 173 -29.56 -40.51 15.41
CA PRO A 173 -30.60 -40.95 16.34
C PRO A 173 -30.40 -40.43 17.77
N ARG A 174 -29.27 -39.79 18.07
CA ARG A 174 -28.95 -39.24 19.39
C ARG A 174 -28.71 -37.74 19.28
N SER A 175 -29.29 -36.98 20.21
CA SER A 175 -29.00 -35.56 20.43
C SER A 175 -29.01 -35.29 21.92
N VAL A 176 -27.82 -35.28 22.53
CA VAL A 176 -27.67 -35.20 23.99
C VAL A 176 -27.93 -33.75 24.44
N LYS A 177 -28.93 -33.56 25.29
CA LYS A 177 -29.21 -32.27 25.95
C LYS A 177 -28.26 -32.10 27.15
N ARG A 178 -27.76 -30.89 27.35
CA ARG A 178 -26.98 -30.47 28.53
C ARG A 178 -27.54 -29.15 29.06
N LEU A 179 -27.48 -28.94 30.37
CA LEU A 179 -27.79 -27.65 30.98
C LEU A 179 -26.71 -26.62 30.61
N GLU A 180 -27.11 -25.40 30.29
CA GLU A 180 -26.22 -24.27 30.04
C GLU A 180 -26.56 -23.15 31.03
N PRO A 181 -25.87 -23.05 32.19
CA PRO A 181 -26.13 -22.00 33.16
C PRO A 181 -25.74 -20.63 32.58
N ARG A 182 -26.50 -19.59 32.94
CA ARG A 182 -26.29 -18.20 32.53
C ARG A 182 -26.42 -17.28 33.76
N GLY A 183 -26.12 -16.00 33.59
CA GLY A 183 -26.28 -15.01 34.66
C GLY A 183 -27.74 -14.85 35.11
N ARG A 184 -27.94 -14.32 36.33
CA ARG A 184 -29.25 -14.00 36.92
C ARG A 184 -30.23 -15.19 36.98
N SER A 185 -29.74 -16.38 37.34
CA SER A 185 -30.52 -17.63 37.45
C SER A 185 -31.16 -18.15 36.15
N HIS A 186 -30.89 -17.52 35.00
CA HIS A 186 -31.32 -18.05 33.72
C HIS A 186 -30.50 -19.29 33.33
N TYR A 187 -31.12 -20.24 32.62
CA TYR A 187 -30.41 -21.36 32.01
C TYR A 187 -30.96 -21.66 30.61
N GLY A 188 -30.10 -22.18 29.74
CA GLY A 188 -30.45 -22.73 28.44
C GLY A 188 -30.31 -24.26 28.41
N ILE A 189 -30.76 -24.87 27.32
CA ILE A 189 -30.53 -26.28 27.02
C ILE A 189 -29.66 -26.39 25.77
N ARG A 190 -28.38 -26.76 25.96
CA ARG A 190 -27.41 -26.94 24.89
C ARG A 190 -27.52 -28.34 24.31
N THR A 191 -27.93 -28.44 23.06
CA THR A 191 -28.01 -29.73 22.33
C THR A 191 -26.67 -30.09 21.70
N HIS A 192 -26.21 -31.31 21.91
CA HIS A 192 -25.10 -31.95 21.19
C HIS A 192 -25.67 -32.94 20.16
N PRO A 193 -25.87 -32.52 18.89
CA PRO A 193 -26.43 -33.38 17.85
C PRO A 193 -25.38 -34.31 17.23
N ASP A 194 -25.79 -35.54 16.94
CA ASP A 194 -25.11 -36.41 15.97
C ASP A 194 -25.66 -36.17 14.54
N SER A 195 -24.89 -36.56 13.51
CA SER A 195 -25.33 -36.62 12.12
C SER A 195 -24.52 -37.60 11.27
N ARG A 196 -25.04 -38.01 10.11
CA ARG A 196 -24.33 -38.87 9.14
C ARG A 196 -24.42 -38.31 7.72
N LEU A 197 -23.39 -38.56 6.93
CA LEU A 197 -23.31 -38.22 5.52
C LEU A 197 -23.72 -39.45 4.68
N THR A 198 -24.56 -39.25 3.68
CA THR A 198 -24.95 -40.25 2.67
C THR A 198 -24.49 -39.74 1.31
N VAL A 199 -23.87 -40.58 0.49
CA VAL A 199 -23.42 -40.22 -0.85
C VAL A 199 -23.90 -41.26 -1.85
N VAL A 200 -24.35 -40.80 -3.00
CA VAL A 200 -24.72 -41.65 -4.14
C VAL A 200 -23.70 -41.40 -5.25
N LEU A 201 -23.06 -42.48 -5.68
CA LEU A 201 -22.16 -42.48 -6.82
C LEU A 201 -22.92 -42.98 -8.04
N ARG A 202 -22.79 -42.26 -9.16
CA ARG A 202 -23.29 -42.66 -10.47
C ARG A 202 -22.21 -42.41 -11.51
N GLU A 203 -22.28 -43.12 -12.63
CA GLU A 203 -21.57 -42.69 -13.82
C GLU A 203 -22.12 -41.33 -14.28
N GLY A 204 -21.22 -40.41 -14.61
CA GLY A 204 -21.59 -39.05 -14.94
C GLY A 204 -20.58 -38.37 -15.86
N LYS A 205 -21.06 -37.37 -16.59
CA LYS A 205 -20.25 -36.64 -17.57
C LYS A 205 -18.96 -36.09 -16.97
N THR A 206 -17.87 -36.34 -17.67
CA THR A 206 -16.51 -35.92 -17.35
C THR A 206 -16.44 -34.40 -17.20
N PHE A 207 -15.47 -33.88 -16.43
CA PHE A 207 -15.30 -32.42 -16.29
C PHE A 207 -15.08 -31.74 -17.65
N VAL A 208 -14.35 -32.40 -18.56
CA VAL A 208 -14.13 -31.97 -19.95
C VAL A 208 -15.48 -31.84 -20.69
N GLU A 209 -16.25 -32.93 -20.81
CA GLU A 209 -17.61 -32.91 -21.42
C GLU A 209 -18.53 -31.84 -20.83
N LYS A 210 -18.49 -31.63 -19.50
CA LYS A 210 -19.28 -30.59 -18.81
C LYS A 210 -18.84 -29.19 -19.24
N LYS A 211 -17.53 -28.94 -19.28
CA LYS A 211 -16.93 -27.67 -19.73
C LYS A 211 -17.17 -27.42 -21.21
N GLU A 212 -17.14 -28.46 -22.05
CA GLU A 212 -17.45 -28.41 -23.47
C GLU A 212 -18.93 -28.17 -23.73
N LYS A 213 -19.85 -28.87 -23.05
CA LYS A 213 -21.29 -28.58 -23.15
C LYS A 213 -21.62 -27.16 -22.69
N GLN A 214 -20.91 -26.64 -21.67
CA GLN A 214 -21.00 -25.23 -21.28
C GLN A 214 -20.41 -24.29 -22.35
N ARG A 215 -19.26 -24.62 -22.95
CA ARG A 215 -18.64 -23.86 -24.06
C ARG A 215 -19.58 -23.82 -25.26
N GLN A 216 -20.15 -24.95 -25.68
CA GLN A 216 -21.14 -25.05 -26.75
C GLN A 216 -22.43 -24.27 -26.41
N LYS A 217 -22.92 -24.33 -25.16
CA LYS A 217 -24.08 -23.50 -24.75
C LYS A 217 -23.75 -22.00 -24.79
N LYS A 218 -22.54 -21.59 -24.39
CA LYS A 218 -22.08 -20.20 -24.51
C LYS A 218 -21.92 -19.78 -25.97
N LEU A 219 -21.30 -20.58 -26.81
CA LEU A 219 -21.16 -20.32 -28.25
C LEU A 219 -22.52 -20.22 -28.95
N ARG A 220 -23.48 -21.10 -28.63
CA ARG A 220 -24.88 -21.00 -29.11
C ARG A 220 -25.66 -19.80 -28.56
N ALA A 221 -25.13 -19.11 -27.53
CA ALA A 221 -25.68 -17.86 -27.01
C ALA A 221 -24.91 -16.61 -27.51
N VAL A 222 -23.76 -16.80 -28.18
CA VAL A 222 -23.06 -15.74 -28.91
C VAL A 222 -23.61 -15.74 -30.34
N ILE A 223 -24.58 -14.87 -30.58
CA ILE A 223 -25.33 -14.84 -31.86
C ILE A 223 -24.57 -14.06 -32.95
N SER A 224 -23.69 -13.13 -32.58
CA SER A 224 -22.65 -12.56 -33.45
C SER A 224 -21.52 -11.95 -32.62
N ALA A 225 -20.42 -11.57 -33.28
CA ALA A 225 -19.33 -10.81 -32.68
C ALA A 225 -19.05 -9.58 -33.57
N GLY A 226 -19.65 -8.43 -33.23
CA GLY A 226 -19.31 -7.15 -33.86
C GLY A 226 -20.28 -6.64 -34.93
N GLN A 227 -21.58 -6.53 -34.63
CA GLN A 227 -22.46 -5.55 -35.27
C GLN A 227 -23.60 -5.18 -34.32
N ILE A 228 -23.88 -3.88 -34.15
CA ILE A 228 -25.01 -3.40 -33.32
C ILE A 228 -26.30 -3.59 -34.13
N ARG A 229 -27.37 -4.05 -33.49
CA ARG A 229 -28.71 -3.98 -34.08
C ARG A 229 -29.29 -2.60 -33.84
N GLU A 230 -29.47 -1.85 -34.91
CA GLU A 230 -30.27 -0.61 -34.90
C GLU A 230 -31.78 -0.94 -34.93
N ASP A 231 -32.15 -2.16 -35.36
CA ASP A 231 -33.51 -2.72 -35.37
C ASP A 231 -34.09 -3.06 -33.98
N VAL A 232 -33.85 -2.21 -32.97
CA VAL A 232 -34.62 -2.21 -31.72
C VAL A 232 -35.59 -1.04 -31.79
N PRO A 233 -36.91 -1.26 -31.90
CA PRO A 233 -37.87 -0.19 -32.16
C PRO A 233 -37.85 0.84 -31.03
N LEU A 234 -37.45 2.07 -31.37
CA LEU A 234 -37.38 3.21 -30.45
C LEU A 234 -38.76 3.52 -29.88
N ARG A 235 -38.98 3.17 -28.60
CA ARG A 235 -40.21 3.53 -27.90
C ARG A 235 -40.12 4.97 -27.40
N ASN A 236 -40.95 5.83 -28.00
CA ASN A 236 -41.19 7.21 -27.60
C ASN A 236 -39.99 8.20 -27.78
N PRO A 237 -39.50 8.41 -29.02
CA PRO A 237 -38.58 9.51 -29.33
C PRO A 237 -39.27 10.88 -29.20
N GLY A 238 -38.53 11.90 -28.74
CA GLY A 238 -39.04 13.27 -28.56
C GLY A 238 -38.98 14.14 -29.82
N PRO A 239 -39.80 15.20 -29.94
CA PRO A 239 -39.94 15.99 -31.16
C PRO A 239 -38.84 17.06 -31.30
N MET A 240 -37.73 16.71 -31.95
CA MET A 240 -36.77 17.66 -32.52
C MET A 240 -36.01 17.01 -33.68
N TRP A 241 -35.28 17.81 -34.46
CA TRP A 241 -34.49 17.42 -35.64
C TRP A 241 -35.27 17.17 -36.94
N ASP A 242 -35.78 18.26 -37.51
CA ASP A 242 -35.86 18.40 -38.97
C ASP A 242 -35.46 19.84 -39.38
N ALA A 243 -34.19 20.03 -39.78
CA ALA A 243 -33.67 21.23 -40.47
C ALA A 243 -32.20 21.07 -40.92
N LEU A 244 -31.97 21.23 -42.24
CA LEU A 244 -30.83 21.87 -42.96
C LEU A 244 -29.51 22.13 -42.18
N LYS A 245 -28.32 21.63 -42.59
CA LYS A 245 -27.52 21.92 -43.82
C LYS A 245 -27.29 23.42 -44.10
N THR A 246 -26.03 23.91 -44.03
CA THR A 246 -25.13 24.19 -45.21
C THR A 246 -23.83 24.96 -44.88
N SER A 247 -22.74 24.64 -45.61
CA SER A 247 -21.63 25.51 -46.08
C SER A 247 -20.58 26.14 -45.13
N VAL A 248 -19.40 26.39 -45.71
CA VAL A 248 -18.09 26.85 -45.17
C VAL A 248 -17.48 27.81 -46.23
N PRO A 249 -16.83 28.96 -45.91
CA PRO A 249 -15.35 29.05 -45.97
C PRO A 249 -14.66 30.14 -45.07
N HIS A 250 -13.33 30.27 -45.21
CA HIS A 250 -12.39 31.12 -44.44
C HIS A 250 -12.15 32.54 -45.04
N HIS A 251 -11.56 33.45 -44.25
CA HIS A 251 -10.49 34.43 -44.65
C HIS A 251 -9.89 35.12 -43.37
N THR A 252 -8.60 34.94 -43.01
CA THR A 252 -7.35 35.72 -43.30
C THR A 252 -7.14 37.09 -42.61
N MET A 253 -6.08 37.16 -41.78
CA MET A 253 -5.13 38.27 -41.48
C MET A 253 -5.57 39.75 -41.30
N SER A 254 -5.08 40.38 -40.21
CA SER A 254 -4.53 41.75 -40.22
C SER A 254 -3.58 41.99 -39.02
N GLN A 255 -2.71 43.02 -39.09
CA GLN A 255 -1.78 43.46 -38.04
C GLN A 255 -2.15 44.85 -37.49
N ARG A 256 -1.71 45.20 -36.26
CA ARG A 256 -0.83 46.36 -35.90
C ARG A 256 -0.80 46.58 -34.36
N TRP A 257 0.39 46.67 -33.73
CA TRP A 257 1.12 47.89 -33.24
C TRP A 257 0.44 48.65 -32.07
N THR A 258 1.11 49.27 -31.07
CA THR A 258 2.48 49.19 -30.46
C THR A 258 2.56 50.16 -29.25
N LEU A 259 3.44 49.93 -28.25
CA LEU A 259 3.89 50.90 -27.18
C LEU A 259 2.78 51.31 -26.16
N LEU A 260 2.97 51.82 -24.94
CA LEU A 260 4.08 52.06 -23.94
C LEU A 260 3.37 52.00 -22.52
N LEU A 261 3.86 52.35 -21.32
CA LEU A 261 5.03 53.05 -20.74
C LEU A 261 5.25 52.49 -19.30
N LEU A 262 6.39 51.88 -18.95
CA LEU A 262 7.52 52.43 -18.16
C LEU A 262 7.19 52.89 -16.71
N GLY A 263 7.80 52.25 -15.70
CA GLY A 263 7.82 52.68 -14.30
C GLY A 263 9.00 52.03 -13.55
N LEU A 264 9.85 52.83 -12.90
CA LEU A 264 11.19 52.42 -12.46
C LEU A 264 11.47 52.92 -11.03
N VAL A 265 11.73 52.01 -10.08
CA VAL A 265 12.21 52.31 -8.72
C VAL A 265 13.17 51.19 -8.30
N ALA A 266 14.27 51.52 -7.63
CA ALA A 266 15.26 50.57 -7.11
C ALA A 266 15.74 50.98 -5.71
N PRO A 267 16.14 50.03 -4.86
CA PRO A 267 17.05 50.28 -3.75
C PRO A 267 18.35 49.44 -3.81
N ALA A 268 19.21 49.68 -2.83
CA ALA A 268 20.61 49.31 -2.75
C ALA A 268 20.94 47.80 -2.79
N ILE A 269 22.00 47.43 -3.50
CA ILE A 269 22.58 46.08 -3.47
C ILE A 269 23.61 45.98 -2.34
N SER A 270 23.43 45.05 -1.41
CA SER A 270 24.47 44.64 -0.45
C SER A 270 25.38 43.56 -1.07
N LEU A 271 26.60 43.92 -1.42
CA LEU A 271 27.59 43.03 -2.03
C LEU A 271 28.42 42.30 -0.95
N ALA A 272 28.16 41.00 -0.78
CA ALA A 272 29.09 40.11 -0.05
C ALA A 272 30.37 39.88 -0.87
N SER A 273 31.52 39.84 -0.20
CA SER A 273 32.82 39.56 -0.85
C SER A 273 32.95 38.09 -1.28
N GLN A 274 33.66 37.85 -2.39
CA GLN A 274 33.79 36.53 -3.00
C GLN A 274 34.95 35.73 -2.40
N SER A 275 34.75 35.14 -1.22
CA SER A 275 35.73 34.27 -0.56
C SER A 275 35.81 32.84 -1.16
N PHE A 276 34.80 32.42 -1.92
CA PHE A 276 34.69 31.08 -2.51
C PHE A 276 34.22 31.08 -3.97
N GLU A 277 34.55 29.99 -4.67
CA GLU A 277 34.11 29.67 -6.03
C GLU A 277 33.46 28.27 -6.05
N ASN A 278 32.30 28.14 -6.70
CA ASN A 278 31.61 26.86 -6.85
C ASN A 278 32.01 26.18 -8.17
N THR A 279 32.99 25.28 -8.12
CA THR A 279 33.49 24.55 -9.30
C THR A 279 32.42 23.67 -9.96
N ALA A 280 31.53 23.07 -9.16
CA ALA A 280 30.34 22.38 -9.64
C ALA A 280 29.24 22.35 -8.57
N ILE A 281 27.98 22.48 -8.99
CA ILE A 281 26.81 22.21 -8.14
C ILE A 281 25.96 21.11 -8.78
N VAL A 282 25.58 20.09 -8.00
CA VAL A 282 24.63 19.06 -8.43
C VAL A 282 23.51 18.92 -7.42
N ARG A 283 22.32 19.41 -7.77
CA ARG A 283 21.07 19.17 -7.01
C ARG A 283 20.47 17.84 -7.45
N THR A 284 20.16 16.97 -6.51
CA THR A 284 19.44 15.71 -6.72
C THR A 284 18.14 15.76 -5.93
N VAL A 285 17.02 15.81 -6.63
CA VAL A 285 15.67 15.76 -6.06
C VAL A 285 15.15 14.33 -6.19
N GLU A 286 14.74 13.71 -5.10
CA GLU A 286 14.12 12.38 -5.08
C GLU A 286 12.64 12.51 -4.73
N LEU A 287 11.79 12.29 -5.73
CA LEU A 287 10.34 12.51 -5.64
C LEU A 287 9.67 11.37 -4.89
N GLY A 288 9.09 11.68 -3.73
CA GLY A 288 8.24 10.78 -2.96
C GLY A 288 6.76 11.09 -3.15
N GLY A 289 6.00 10.97 -2.05
CA GLY A 289 4.61 11.39 -1.96
C GLY A 289 4.52 12.78 -1.33
N SER A 290 4.14 12.83 -0.06
CA SER A 290 4.12 14.07 0.74
C SER A 290 5.51 14.55 1.18
N LEU A 291 6.53 13.69 1.04
CA LEU A 291 7.96 13.99 1.25
C LEU A 291 8.69 14.06 -0.09
N VAL A 292 9.60 15.03 -0.23
CA VAL A 292 10.60 15.10 -1.30
C VAL A 292 11.97 15.34 -0.66
N HIS A 293 12.95 14.50 -0.98
CA HIS A 293 14.31 14.63 -0.45
C HIS A 293 15.19 15.35 -1.47
N VAL A 294 15.78 16.49 -1.08
CA VAL A 294 16.60 17.32 -1.97
C VAL A 294 18.03 17.40 -1.46
N THR A 295 18.95 16.75 -2.17
CA THR A 295 20.38 16.71 -1.85
C THR A 295 21.16 17.54 -2.85
N THR A 296 21.68 18.70 -2.42
CA THR A 296 22.52 19.57 -3.25
C THR A 296 23.97 19.42 -2.84
N THR A 297 24.82 18.97 -3.77
CA THR A 297 26.26 18.85 -3.54
C THR A 297 27.00 20.02 -4.17
N TYR A 298 27.70 20.80 -3.35
CA TYR A 298 28.53 21.92 -3.75
C TYR A 298 30.01 21.47 -3.74
N ALA A 299 30.69 21.56 -4.88
CA ALA A 299 32.12 21.34 -4.99
C ALA A 299 32.83 22.70 -4.89
N VAL A 300 33.26 23.05 -3.68
CA VAL A 300 33.73 24.38 -3.31
C VAL A 300 35.24 24.46 -3.38
N LYS A 301 35.74 25.56 -3.95
CA LYS A 301 37.15 25.98 -3.96
C LYS A 301 37.25 27.30 -3.19
N ALA A 302 38.23 27.42 -2.30
CA ALA A 302 38.51 28.68 -1.60
C ALA A 302 39.32 29.63 -2.49
N LEU A 303 38.99 30.93 -2.45
CA LEU A 303 39.77 32.00 -3.06
C LEU A 303 40.68 32.66 -2.02
N GLU A 304 40.19 32.79 -0.78
CA GLU A 304 40.92 33.35 0.36
C GLU A 304 41.29 32.26 1.38
N ALA A 305 42.56 32.21 1.79
CA ALA A 305 43.07 31.22 2.74
C ALA A 305 42.58 31.49 4.17
N GLY A 306 42.14 30.43 4.88
CA GLY A 306 41.63 30.54 6.25
C GLY A 306 40.11 30.65 6.35
N SER A 307 39.39 30.71 5.21
CA SER A 307 37.94 30.74 5.17
C SER A 307 37.32 29.46 5.76
N SER A 308 36.48 29.62 6.78
CA SER A 308 35.92 28.51 7.60
C SER A 308 34.39 28.40 7.59
N VAL A 309 33.69 29.38 7.05
CA VAL A 309 32.21 29.42 6.98
C VAL A 309 31.77 29.56 5.53
N TYR A 310 30.88 28.68 5.07
CA TYR A 310 30.38 28.67 3.69
C TYR A 310 28.86 28.89 3.68
N THR A 311 28.38 29.92 2.97
CA THR A 311 26.96 30.28 2.96
C THR A 311 26.20 29.63 1.81
N VAL A 312 25.19 28.81 2.14
CA VAL A 312 24.22 28.21 1.21
C VAL A 312 23.00 29.11 1.11
N ALA A 313 22.48 29.32 -0.12
CA ALA A 313 21.22 30.02 -0.35
C ALA A 313 20.08 29.05 -0.76
N ILE A 314 18.87 29.37 -0.33
CA ILE A 314 17.62 28.67 -0.67
C ILE A 314 16.56 29.72 -1.03
N GLY A 315 15.64 29.46 -1.97
CA GLY A 315 14.51 30.37 -2.22
C GLY A 315 13.45 30.28 -1.10
N THR A 316 12.78 31.39 -0.77
CA THR A 316 11.73 31.44 0.28
C THR A 316 10.68 30.35 0.16
N GLN A 317 10.04 30.18 -1.01
CA GLN A 317 9.04 29.14 -1.26
C GLN A 317 9.56 27.70 -1.00
N GLN A 318 10.87 27.48 -1.16
CA GLN A 318 11.49 26.19 -0.85
C GLN A 318 11.78 26.07 0.66
N LYS A 319 12.23 27.15 1.31
CA LYS A 319 12.41 27.25 2.77
C LYS A 319 11.09 27.02 3.53
N GLU A 320 9.98 27.60 3.08
CA GLU A 320 8.63 27.41 3.65
C GLU A 320 8.19 25.93 3.67
N ARG A 321 8.59 25.15 2.64
CA ARG A 321 8.31 23.71 2.55
C ARG A 321 9.32 22.85 3.32
N THR A 322 10.47 23.40 3.69
CA THR A 322 11.61 22.65 4.23
C THR A 322 11.44 22.37 5.73
N SER A 323 11.20 21.10 6.05
CA SER A 323 11.07 20.57 7.42
C SER A 323 12.43 20.33 8.09
N TRP A 324 13.40 19.82 7.34
CA TRP A 324 14.72 19.44 7.86
C TRP A 324 15.83 19.90 6.93
N ALA A 325 16.96 20.34 7.50
CA ALA A 325 18.18 20.68 6.79
C ALA A 325 19.39 20.05 7.50
N GLU A 326 20.30 19.41 6.75
CA GLU A 326 21.57 18.88 7.25
C GLU A 326 22.72 19.13 6.27
N ALA A 327 23.88 19.56 6.76
CA ALA A 327 25.10 19.72 5.96
C ALA A 327 26.14 18.67 6.37
N LYS A 328 26.84 18.06 5.41
CA LYS A 328 27.85 17.01 5.63
C LYS A 328 29.01 17.16 4.64
N ILE A 329 30.24 16.85 5.03
CA ILE A 329 31.35 16.72 4.07
C ILE A 329 31.24 15.35 3.39
N LYS A 330 31.35 15.29 2.06
CA LYS A 330 31.24 14.04 1.29
C LYS A 330 32.28 13.01 1.77
N GLY A 331 31.80 11.91 2.34
CA GLY A 331 32.65 10.83 2.90
C GLY A 331 32.77 10.85 4.43
N GLN A 332 32.30 11.91 5.10
CA GLN A 332 32.14 11.95 6.56
C GLN A 332 30.68 11.69 6.93
N ALA A 333 30.46 10.96 8.03
CA ALA A 333 29.11 10.62 8.50
C ALA A 333 28.49 11.73 9.37
N ASN A 334 29.32 12.50 10.07
CA ASN A 334 28.91 13.54 11.01
C ASN A 334 28.27 14.71 10.27
N ALA A 335 27.19 15.27 10.84
CA ALA A 335 26.66 16.55 10.41
C ALA A 335 27.61 17.69 10.80
N LEU A 336 27.63 18.74 9.97
CA LEU A 336 28.24 20.02 10.25
C LEU A 336 27.27 20.91 11.02
N GLU A 337 27.82 21.87 11.76
CA GLU A 337 27.03 22.91 12.41
C GLU A 337 26.46 23.88 11.37
N LEU A 338 25.17 24.17 11.50
CA LEU A 338 24.36 24.97 10.58
C LEU A 338 23.75 26.13 11.35
N GLN A 339 24.08 27.36 10.94
CA GLN A 339 23.43 28.57 11.46
C GLN A 339 22.46 29.12 10.40
N ASP A 340 21.19 29.25 10.76
CA ASP A 340 20.19 29.93 9.94
C ASP A 340 20.34 31.45 10.10
N LYS A 341 20.57 32.17 9.00
CA LYS A 341 20.64 33.64 8.96
C LYS A 341 19.28 34.30 8.67
N GLY A 342 18.23 33.51 8.46
CA GLY A 342 16.91 33.98 8.06
C GLY A 342 16.78 34.23 6.55
N CYS A 343 15.68 34.89 6.19
CA CYS A 343 15.35 35.23 4.81
C CYS A 343 15.47 36.73 4.58
N ASP A 344 16.13 37.10 3.49
CA ASP A 344 16.12 38.45 2.95
C ASP A 344 14.90 38.63 2.04
N ALA A 345 14.15 39.72 2.28
CA ALA A 345 12.95 40.07 1.55
C ALA A 345 13.25 40.69 0.17
N GLU A 346 14.42 41.28 -0.05
CA GLU A 346 14.76 41.94 -1.31
C GLU A 346 15.23 40.95 -2.38
N SER A 347 16.12 40.01 -2.02
CA SER A 347 16.53 38.91 -2.92
C SER A 347 15.53 37.75 -3.00
N ASN A 348 14.57 37.68 -2.07
CA ASN A 348 13.66 36.53 -1.91
C ASN A 348 14.40 35.19 -1.66
N THR A 349 15.54 35.28 -0.95
CA THR A 349 16.41 34.13 -0.59
C THR A 349 16.63 34.03 0.92
N CYS A 350 16.92 32.83 1.39
CA CYS A 350 17.24 32.53 2.78
C CYS A 350 18.62 31.89 2.87
N LEU A 351 19.41 32.30 3.86
CA LEU A 351 20.83 31.98 3.95
C LEU A 351 21.13 31.05 5.13
N TYR A 352 21.96 30.05 4.89
CA TYR A 352 22.47 29.12 5.90
C TYR A 352 24.00 29.16 5.90
N ASP A 353 24.60 29.48 7.04
CA ASP A 353 26.04 29.35 7.22
C ASP A 353 26.39 27.92 7.65
N VAL A 354 27.29 27.30 6.88
CA VAL A 354 27.86 25.97 7.15
C VAL A 354 29.25 26.16 7.77
N HIS A 355 29.42 25.77 9.02
CA HIS A 355 30.72 25.84 9.69
C HIS A 355 31.59 24.62 9.35
N LEU A 356 32.79 24.86 8.84
CA LEU A 356 33.75 23.82 8.47
C LEU A 356 34.72 23.53 9.63
N PRO A 357 34.92 22.25 10.03
CA PRO A 357 35.77 21.88 11.17
C PRO A 357 37.27 22.11 10.93
N LYS A 358 37.65 22.39 9.67
CA LYS A 358 38.98 22.85 9.28
C LYS A 358 38.78 23.92 8.20
N ALA A 359 39.40 25.08 8.39
CA ALA A 359 39.43 26.14 7.39
C ALA A 359 40.04 25.65 6.06
N LEU A 360 39.52 26.13 4.95
CA LEU A 360 40.03 25.76 3.63
C LEU A 360 41.28 26.60 3.27
N ALA A 361 42.20 25.94 2.57
CA ALA A 361 43.42 26.55 2.07
C ALA A 361 43.25 26.91 0.59
N ALA A 362 43.88 28.01 0.16
CA ALA A 362 43.71 28.60 -1.18
C ALA A 362 44.42 27.80 -2.31
N ASP A 363 45.00 26.64 -1.97
CA ASP A 363 45.82 25.74 -2.79
C ASP A 363 45.10 25.14 -4.03
N GLY A 364 43.91 25.61 -4.37
CA GLY A 364 43.03 24.99 -5.37
C GLY A 364 42.32 23.72 -4.90
N SER A 365 42.40 23.38 -3.60
CA SER A 365 41.77 22.18 -3.05
C SER A 365 40.23 22.26 -3.12
N ILE A 366 39.59 21.20 -3.65
CA ILE A 366 38.14 21.14 -3.83
C ILE A 366 37.52 20.32 -2.70
N THR A 367 36.71 20.98 -1.86
CA THR A 367 35.93 20.31 -0.79
C THR A 367 34.49 20.14 -1.25
N THR A 368 33.95 18.91 -1.19
CA THR A 368 32.54 18.66 -1.54
C THR A 368 31.66 18.69 -0.30
N ILE A 369 30.85 19.74 -0.18
CA ILE A 369 29.80 19.88 0.84
C ILE A 369 28.50 19.28 0.28
N VAL A 370 27.81 18.49 1.09
CA VAL A 370 26.52 17.85 0.80
C VAL A 370 25.48 18.49 1.70
N PHE A 371 24.58 19.29 1.11
CA PHE A 371 23.48 19.95 1.81
C PHE A 371 22.17 19.21 1.48
N GLY A 372 21.64 18.49 2.46
CA GLY A 372 20.39 17.73 2.37
C GLY A 372 19.23 18.48 3.00
N THR A 373 18.12 18.59 2.28
CA THR A 373 16.86 19.17 2.76
C THR A 373 15.70 18.20 2.52
N ILE A 374 14.66 18.31 3.34
CA ILE A 374 13.42 17.55 3.18
C ILE A 374 12.26 18.53 3.03
N GLU A 375 11.69 18.56 1.83
CA GLU A 375 10.50 19.35 1.51
C GLU A 375 9.25 18.53 1.84
N THR A 376 8.28 19.18 2.48
CA THR A 376 6.97 18.64 2.85
C THR A 376 5.88 19.25 1.98
N HIS A 377 4.88 18.46 1.60
CA HIS A 377 3.74 18.86 0.74
C HIS A 377 4.12 19.51 -0.60
N ALA A 378 5.36 19.30 -1.05
CA ALA A 378 5.88 19.91 -2.28
C ALA A 378 5.37 19.23 -3.57
N THR A 379 4.73 18.07 -3.46
CA THR A 379 4.03 17.41 -4.56
C THR A 379 2.52 17.43 -4.32
N TYR A 380 1.74 17.52 -5.39
CA TYR A 380 0.27 17.55 -5.32
C TYR A 380 -0.38 16.72 -6.43
N PRO A 381 -1.60 16.21 -6.23
CA PRO A 381 -2.31 15.42 -7.24
C PRO A 381 -2.70 16.25 -8.47
N TRP A 382 -2.35 15.74 -9.65
CA TRP A 382 -2.73 16.33 -10.93
C TRP A 382 -3.20 15.24 -11.91
N PRO A 383 -4.50 15.15 -12.25
CA PRO A 383 -5.60 16.01 -11.80
C PRO A 383 -5.91 15.88 -10.29
N PRO A 384 -6.52 16.90 -9.67
CA PRO A 384 -6.88 16.89 -8.24
C PRO A 384 -8.05 15.95 -7.88
N THR A 385 -8.72 15.38 -8.89
CA THR A 385 -9.83 14.42 -8.74
C THR A 385 -9.56 13.15 -9.56
N ALA A 386 -9.77 11.97 -8.97
CA ALA A 386 -9.57 10.67 -9.61
C ALA A 386 -10.73 9.70 -9.26
N ARG A 387 -11.17 8.88 -10.21
CA ARG A 387 -12.11 7.78 -9.94
C ARG A 387 -11.42 6.68 -9.14
N GLN A 388 -12.21 5.82 -8.51
CA GLN A 388 -11.72 4.69 -7.71
C GLN A 388 -10.85 3.68 -8.49
N ASP A 389 -10.95 3.64 -9.82
CA ASP A 389 -10.11 2.86 -10.74
C ASP A 389 -9.01 3.65 -11.44
N ASP A 390 -8.95 4.98 -11.28
CA ASP A 390 -7.94 5.81 -11.94
C ASP A 390 -6.55 5.69 -11.27
N GLU A 391 -5.53 5.75 -12.12
CA GLU A 391 -4.11 5.84 -11.73
C GLU A 391 -3.79 7.17 -11.04
N GLN A 392 -2.93 7.13 -10.00
CA GLN A 392 -2.48 8.33 -9.31
C GLN A 392 -1.29 8.97 -10.03
N LYS A 393 -1.36 10.30 -10.14
CA LYS A 393 -0.36 11.15 -10.79
C LYS A 393 -0.11 12.36 -9.91
N LEU A 394 1.16 12.69 -9.74
CA LEU A 394 1.63 13.80 -8.92
C LEU A 394 2.37 14.80 -9.81
N LYS A 395 2.29 16.08 -9.44
CA LYS A 395 3.07 17.17 -10.01
C LYS A 395 3.98 17.75 -8.92
N TYR A 396 5.21 18.07 -9.29
CA TYR A 396 6.21 18.74 -8.46
C TYR A 396 6.73 19.97 -9.20
N ASP A 397 6.80 21.10 -8.51
CA ASP A 397 7.23 22.40 -9.03
C ASP A 397 8.43 22.92 -8.24
N THR A 398 9.51 23.30 -8.92
CA THR A 398 10.73 23.84 -8.32
C THR A 398 11.41 24.86 -9.24
N ASN A 399 12.37 25.62 -8.71
CA ASN A 399 13.16 26.58 -9.49
C ASN A 399 14.16 25.87 -10.42
N LEU A 400 14.42 26.43 -11.60
CA LEU A 400 15.36 25.91 -12.60
C LEU A 400 16.81 25.93 -12.09
N PHE A 401 17.31 27.12 -11.77
CA PHE A 401 18.67 27.36 -11.31
C PHE A 401 18.77 27.23 -9.79
N ILE A 402 19.88 26.66 -9.34
CA ILE A 402 20.28 26.64 -7.94
C ILE A 402 20.87 28.01 -7.61
N VAL A 403 20.29 28.68 -6.63
CA VAL A 403 20.68 30.03 -6.21
C VAL A 403 21.92 29.94 -5.31
N SER A 404 22.94 30.77 -5.54
CA SER A 404 24.11 30.87 -4.65
C SER A 404 24.74 32.27 -4.60
N PRO A 405 25.30 32.70 -3.45
CA PRO A 405 26.03 33.98 -3.34
C PRO A 405 27.37 34.00 -4.11
N TYR A 406 27.91 32.82 -4.42
CA TYR A 406 29.19 32.66 -5.12
C TYR A 406 28.99 32.41 -6.62
N HIS A 407 30.00 32.74 -7.43
CA HIS A 407 30.07 32.35 -8.84
C HIS A 407 30.09 30.81 -8.99
N THR A 408 29.42 30.29 -10.03
CA THR A 408 29.32 28.84 -10.28
C THR A 408 29.78 28.49 -11.69
N ALA A 409 30.84 27.68 -11.80
CA ALA A 409 31.39 27.30 -13.11
C ALA A 409 30.48 26.32 -13.87
N VAL A 410 29.86 25.36 -13.17
CA VAL A 410 28.87 24.41 -13.73
C VAL A 410 27.78 24.10 -12.71
N GLN A 411 26.51 24.05 -13.13
CA GLN A 411 25.42 23.47 -12.33
C GLN A 411 24.58 22.45 -13.12
N ARG A 412 24.03 21.46 -12.40
CA ARG A 412 23.08 20.45 -12.93
C ARG A 412 22.01 20.13 -11.89
N THR A 413 20.75 19.99 -12.32
CA THR A 413 19.66 19.50 -11.46
C THR A 413 19.15 18.17 -11.99
N LYS A 414 19.18 17.12 -11.16
CA LYS A 414 18.67 15.77 -11.46
C LYS A 414 17.43 15.52 -10.63
N ILE A 415 16.29 15.28 -11.27
CA ILE A 415 15.04 14.95 -10.59
C ILE A 415 14.69 13.49 -10.88
N LYS A 416 14.68 12.66 -9.85
CA LYS A 416 14.39 11.23 -9.92
C LYS A 416 12.92 10.98 -9.57
N ALA A 417 12.16 10.43 -10.51
CA ALA A 417 10.84 9.88 -10.22
C ALA A 417 10.96 8.44 -9.64
N PRO A 418 10.02 8.00 -8.79
CA PRO A 418 10.04 6.66 -8.21
C PRO A 418 9.65 5.57 -9.23
N SER A 419 9.03 5.96 -10.34
CA SER A 419 8.72 5.10 -11.48
C SER A 419 9.27 5.71 -12.79
N ASN A 420 9.49 4.89 -13.82
CA ASN A 420 9.92 5.35 -15.15
C ASN A 420 8.81 6.14 -15.91
N ARG A 421 7.60 6.20 -15.33
CA ARG A 421 6.38 6.76 -15.92
C ARG A 421 6.26 8.27 -15.68
N VAL A 422 7.33 9.01 -16.00
CA VAL A 422 7.28 10.47 -16.13
C VAL A 422 6.50 10.81 -17.41
N LEU A 423 5.40 11.55 -17.24
CA LEU A 423 4.40 11.87 -18.27
C LEU A 423 4.75 13.15 -19.04
N SER A 424 5.12 14.21 -18.32
CA SER A 424 5.55 15.49 -18.89
C SER A 424 6.53 16.19 -17.95
N TYR A 425 7.39 17.03 -18.51
CA TYR A 425 8.37 17.87 -17.81
C TYR A 425 8.54 19.19 -18.55
N THR A 426 8.85 20.28 -17.85
CA THR A 426 9.13 21.57 -18.49
C THR A 426 10.37 21.47 -19.38
N THR A 427 10.26 21.97 -20.61
CA THR A 427 11.41 22.32 -21.45
C THR A 427 11.56 23.84 -21.39
N PRO A 428 12.53 24.39 -20.64
CA PRO A 428 12.76 25.82 -20.55
C PRO A 428 13.40 26.36 -21.85
N GLU A 429 12.97 27.56 -22.24
CA GLU A 429 13.41 28.27 -23.45
C GLU A 429 14.37 29.42 -23.07
N ASN A 430 15.05 30.02 -24.06
CA ASN A 430 15.96 31.17 -23.90
C ASN A 430 17.17 30.91 -22.97
N LEU A 431 17.81 29.74 -23.08
CA LEU A 431 18.95 29.33 -22.22
C LEU A 431 20.31 29.30 -22.92
N ASP A 432 20.38 29.74 -24.17
CA ASP A 432 21.55 29.65 -25.06
C ASP A 432 22.81 30.35 -24.49
N ALA A 433 22.62 31.34 -23.61
CA ALA A 433 23.70 32.02 -22.88
C ALA A 433 24.38 31.14 -21.82
N PHE A 434 23.71 30.09 -21.33
CA PHE A 434 24.20 29.21 -20.26
C PHE A 434 24.48 27.78 -20.73
N THR A 435 23.95 27.34 -21.87
CA THR A 435 24.21 26.00 -22.41
C THR A 435 24.16 25.95 -23.93
N LEU A 436 25.02 25.10 -24.49
CA LEU A 436 25.07 24.78 -25.93
C LEU A 436 24.49 23.38 -26.21
N GLU A 437 24.10 22.65 -25.17
CA GLU A 437 23.47 21.33 -25.25
C GLU A 437 21.94 21.47 -25.08
N SER A 438 21.19 20.41 -25.38
CA SER A 438 19.75 20.38 -25.05
C SER A 438 19.54 20.60 -23.55
N PRO A 439 18.79 21.62 -23.10
CA PRO A 439 18.76 22.04 -21.70
C PRO A 439 18.13 21.01 -20.74
N VAL A 440 17.44 20.00 -21.27
CA VAL A 440 16.81 18.91 -20.50
C VAL A 440 17.01 17.57 -21.21
N THR A 441 17.40 16.54 -20.45
CA THR A 441 17.52 15.15 -20.93
C THR A 441 16.79 14.18 -19.99
N LYS A 442 16.08 13.18 -20.54
CA LYS A 442 15.41 12.12 -19.76
C LYS A 442 16.16 10.79 -19.90
N SER A 443 16.72 10.30 -18.80
CA SER A 443 17.40 9.00 -18.68
C SER A 443 16.62 8.07 -17.74
N GLY A 444 15.63 7.38 -18.32
CA GLY A 444 14.72 6.50 -17.57
C GLY A 444 13.91 7.27 -16.52
N THR A 445 14.09 6.91 -15.25
CA THR A 445 13.45 7.55 -14.09
C THR A 445 13.95 8.97 -13.81
N THR A 446 15.10 9.37 -14.36
CA THR A 446 15.74 10.65 -14.04
C THR A 446 15.55 11.66 -15.17
N VAL A 447 15.08 12.85 -14.85
CA VAL A 447 15.12 14.03 -15.72
C VAL A 447 16.27 14.92 -15.25
N THR A 448 17.19 15.27 -16.15
CA THR A 448 18.36 16.11 -15.86
C THR A 448 18.25 17.43 -16.60
N TYR A 449 18.33 18.53 -15.85
CA TYR A 449 18.43 19.90 -16.33
C TYR A 449 19.88 20.37 -16.26
N GLY A 450 20.34 21.02 -17.33
CA GLY A 450 21.75 21.38 -17.53
C GLY A 450 22.59 20.20 -18.07
N PRO A 451 23.91 20.40 -18.32
CA PRO A 451 24.76 21.47 -17.78
C PRO A 451 24.33 22.89 -18.13
N TYR A 452 24.33 23.74 -17.12
CA TYR A 452 24.41 25.19 -17.27
C TYR A 452 25.79 25.63 -16.77
N ASN A 453 26.47 26.50 -17.51
CA ASN A 453 27.86 26.87 -17.28
C ASN A 453 27.99 28.37 -16.97
N ASN A 454 29.07 28.75 -16.28
CA ASN A 454 29.51 30.14 -16.07
C ASN A 454 28.42 31.09 -15.51
N ILE A 455 27.68 30.65 -14.49
CA ILE A 455 26.61 31.46 -13.89
C ILE A 455 27.20 32.40 -12.84
N ALA A 456 26.87 33.69 -12.95
CA ALA A 456 27.22 34.73 -11.98
C ALA A 456 26.64 34.41 -10.57
N PRO A 457 27.11 35.10 -9.52
CA PRO A 457 26.39 35.20 -8.25
C PRO A 457 24.89 35.44 -8.50
N SER A 458 24.05 34.55 -7.99
CA SER A 458 22.63 34.43 -8.35
C SER A 458 21.68 34.63 -7.18
N ALA A 459 22.20 34.80 -5.96
CA ALA A 459 21.46 35.18 -4.75
C ALA A 459 21.14 36.70 -4.72
N ASN A 460 20.56 37.20 -5.81
CA ASN A 460 20.23 38.61 -6.02
C ASN A 460 18.97 38.72 -6.91
N SER A 461 18.09 39.66 -6.57
CA SER A 461 16.81 39.89 -7.26
C SER A 461 16.97 40.03 -8.78
N ALA A 462 17.93 40.83 -9.23
CA ALA A 462 18.18 41.08 -10.65
C ALA A 462 18.54 39.82 -11.46
N PHE A 463 19.19 38.80 -10.88
CA PHE A 463 19.40 37.52 -11.58
C PHE A 463 18.12 36.69 -11.60
N ILE A 464 17.39 36.68 -10.48
CA ILE A 464 16.18 35.88 -10.30
C ILE A 464 15.08 36.36 -11.25
N GLU A 465 14.81 37.66 -11.32
CA GLU A 465 13.81 38.24 -12.23
C GLU A 465 14.14 38.03 -13.72
N ALA A 466 15.43 38.09 -14.08
CA ALA A 466 15.86 38.00 -15.48
C ALA A 466 15.99 36.56 -16.00
N HIS A 467 16.31 35.58 -15.14
CA HIS A 467 16.70 34.24 -15.58
C HIS A 467 16.03 33.07 -14.82
N GLN A 468 15.43 33.28 -13.65
CA GLN A 468 14.85 32.17 -12.88
C GLN A 468 13.48 31.76 -13.45
N ALA A 469 13.38 30.49 -13.86
CA ALA A 469 12.12 29.90 -14.33
C ALA A 469 11.63 28.79 -13.39
N THR A 470 10.32 28.57 -13.33
CA THR A 470 9.73 27.43 -12.62
C THR A 470 9.68 26.20 -13.53
N ILE A 471 10.39 25.14 -13.16
CA ILE A 471 10.31 23.84 -13.82
C ILE A 471 9.31 22.95 -13.09
N ASN A 472 8.52 22.20 -13.85
CA ASN A 472 7.58 21.24 -13.34
C ASN A 472 7.81 19.84 -13.91
N ILE A 473 7.48 18.82 -13.11
CA ILE A 473 7.49 17.42 -13.53
C ILE A 473 6.19 16.76 -13.07
N HIS A 474 5.59 15.99 -13.97
CA HIS A 474 4.34 15.27 -13.78
C HIS A 474 4.59 13.76 -14.01
N TYR A 475 4.31 12.94 -13.01
CA TYR A 475 4.75 11.54 -12.94
C TYR A 475 3.70 10.64 -12.29
N HIS A 476 3.74 9.34 -12.63
CA HIS A 476 2.92 8.33 -11.96
C HIS A 476 3.48 8.00 -10.57
N TYR A 477 2.59 7.91 -9.58
CA TYR A 477 2.93 7.51 -8.21
C TYR A 477 2.09 6.31 -7.77
N ASP A 478 2.75 5.25 -7.32
CA ASP A 478 2.17 3.92 -7.15
C ASP A 478 1.73 3.62 -5.69
N TYR A 479 1.78 4.61 -4.80
CA TYR A 479 1.48 4.51 -3.37
C TYR A 479 0.50 5.59 -2.91
N PRO A 480 -0.23 5.42 -1.79
CA PRO A 480 -1.06 6.48 -1.23
C PRO A 480 -0.17 7.60 -0.66
N VAL A 481 -0.62 8.86 -0.77
CA VAL A 481 0.09 10.03 -0.25
C VAL A 481 -0.49 10.37 1.13
N LEU A 482 0.33 10.26 2.17
CA LEU A 482 -0.15 10.31 3.55
C LEU A 482 0.34 11.56 4.28
N ALA A 483 -0.57 12.16 5.05
CA ALA A 483 -0.29 13.29 5.93
C ALA A 483 -1.03 13.08 7.26
N ILE A 484 -0.42 13.45 8.37
CA ILE A 484 -1.04 13.42 9.69
C ILE A 484 -1.24 14.87 10.11
N MET A 485 -2.48 15.36 9.97
CA MET A 485 -2.83 16.77 10.19
C MET A 485 -2.59 17.19 11.64
N GLN A 486 -2.80 16.24 12.56
CA GLN A 486 -2.61 16.40 14.00
C GLN A 486 -2.19 15.07 14.61
N TYR A 487 -1.20 15.12 15.47
CA TYR A 487 -0.62 14.00 16.19
C TYR A 487 -0.44 14.40 17.65
N LYS A 488 -0.93 13.59 18.59
CA LYS A 488 -0.66 13.78 20.02
C LYS A 488 -0.15 12.50 20.63
N ARG A 489 1.06 12.51 21.16
CA ARG A 489 1.64 11.42 21.96
C ARG A 489 1.53 11.74 23.43
N ALA A 490 0.83 10.89 24.19
CA ALA A 490 1.05 10.75 25.62
C ALA A 490 2.07 9.62 25.87
N ALA A 491 3.07 9.89 26.70
CA ALA A 491 4.08 8.92 27.13
C ALA A 491 4.09 8.86 28.67
N GLU A 492 3.40 7.89 29.27
CA GLU A 492 3.33 7.72 30.72
C GLU A 492 4.42 6.77 31.24
N ILE A 493 5.27 7.28 32.14
CA ILE A 493 6.31 6.50 32.80
C ILE A 493 5.78 5.97 34.14
N SER A 494 5.65 4.64 34.26
CA SER A 494 5.11 3.97 35.44
C SER A 494 6.13 3.03 36.08
N HIS A 495 6.64 3.43 37.25
CA HIS A 495 7.48 2.56 38.09
C HIS A 495 6.69 1.41 38.73
N TRP A 496 5.41 1.64 39.03
CA TRP A 496 4.52 0.62 39.60
C TRP A 496 4.17 -0.50 38.61
N GLY A 497 4.06 -0.18 37.31
CA GLY A 497 3.86 -1.17 36.24
C GLY A 497 5.17 -1.63 35.56
N ALA A 498 6.31 -1.05 35.94
CA ALA A 498 7.61 -1.21 35.28
C ALA A 498 7.57 -1.02 33.75
N ASN A 499 6.71 -0.12 33.27
CA ASN A 499 6.43 0.14 31.86
C ASN A 499 6.48 1.63 31.50
N LEU A 500 6.87 1.89 30.25
CA LEU A 500 6.60 3.12 29.52
C LEU A 500 5.39 2.84 28.61
N ASN A 501 4.24 3.40 28.95
CA ASN A 501 3.03 3.34 28.14
C ASN A 501 3.07 4.47 27.11
N ILE A 502 2.77 4.17 25.85
CA ILE A 502 2.66 5.16 24.78
C ILE A 502 1.25 5.10 24.20
N GLN A 503 0.64 6.27 24.04
CA GLN A 503 -0.66 6.46 23.39
C GLN A 503 -0.55 7.60 22.37
N ASP A 504 -0.71 7.28 21.09
CA ASP A 504 -0.74 8.22 19.97
C ASP A 504 -2.19 8.43 19.50
N GLU A 505 -2.74 9.64 19.65
CA GLU A 505 -3.94 10.11 18.97
C GLU A 505 -3.55 10.71 17.60
N ILE A 506 -4.09 10.17 16.51
CA ILE A 506 -3.60 10.40 15.15
C ILE A 506 -4.77 10.78 14.23
N HIS A 507 -4.68 11.95 13.60
CA HIS A 507 -5.59 12.43 12.56
C HIS A 507 -4.96 12.24 11.18
N LEU A 508 -5.09 11.02 10.63
CA LEU A 508 -4.54 10.65 9.32
C LEU A 508 -5.43 11.17 8.18
N ASN A 509 -4.80 11.74 7.16
CA ASN A 509 -5.38 12.20 5.90
C ASN A 509 -4.62 11.53 4.73
N ASN A 510 -5.34 11.18 3.67
CA ASN A 510 -4.74 10.76 2.40
C ASN A 510 -4.79 11.96 1.42
N ALA A 511 -3.69 12.70 1.30
CA ALA A 511 -3.56 13.85 0.40
C ALA A 511 -3.37 13.46 -1.09
N GLY A 512 -3.68 12.22 -1.46
CA GLY A 512 -3.85 11.79 -2.85
C GLY A 512 -5.07 12.44 -3.54
N PRO A 513 -5.27 12.17 -4.85
CA PRO A 513 -6.34 12.78 -5.64
C PRO A 513 -7.73 12.44 -5.08
N THR A 514 -8.57 13.47 -4.93
CA THR A 514 -9.89 13.35 -4.30
C THR A 514 -10.85 12.47 -5.11
N LEU A 515 -11.69 11.68 -4.43
CA LEU A 515 -12.56 10.71 -5.12
C LEU A 515 -13.61 11.40 -6.03
N LYS A 516 -13.47 11.16 -7.34
CA LYS A 516 -14.39 11.63 -8.38
C LYS A 516 -15.61 10.71 -8.49
N GLY A 517 -16.72 11.13 -7.88
CA GLY A 517 -18.01 10.43 -7.95
C GLY A 517 -18.37 9.75 -6.64
N GLN A 518 -18.78 8.48 -6.71
CA GLN A 518 -19.23 7.70 -5.54
C GLN A 518 -18.34 6.47 -5.32
N PHE A 519 -18.13 6.11 -4.05
CA PHE A 519 -17.39 4.89 -3.69
C PHE A 519 -18.21 3.64 -3.98
N SER A 520 -17.68 2.74 -4.82
CA SER A 520 -18.28 1.46 -5.16
C SER A 520 -17.61 0.33 -4.38
N ARG A 521 -18.33 -0.21 -3.39
CA ARG A 521 -17.88 -1.39 -2.62
C ARG A 521 -17.66 -2.62 -3.50
N LEU A 522 -18.47 -2.81 -4.56
CA LEU A 522 -18.32 -3.89 -5.52
C LEU A 522 -17.00 -3.75 -6.31
N GLN A 523 -16.69 -2.53 -6.76
CA GLN A 523 -15.44 -2.23 -7.47
C GLN A 523 -14.24 -2.44 -6.54
N HIS A 524 -14.30 -1.98 -5.28
CA HIS A 524 -13.23 -2.18 -4.30
C HIS A 524 -12.99 -3.66 -4.02
N GLN A 525 -14.06 -4.45 -3.84
CA GLN A 525 -13.95 -5.89 -3.64
C GLN A 525 -13.39 -6.61 -4.88
N THR A 526 -13.75 -6.17 -6.08
CA THR A 526 -13.24 -6.71 -7.35
C THR A 526 -11.75 -6.39 -7.53
N GLN A 527 -11.35 -5.13 -7.30
CA GLN A 527 -9.97 -4.66 -7.25
C GLN A 527 -9.15 -5.48 -6.23
N SER A 528 -9.65 -5.63 -5.01
CA SER A 528 -9.02 -6.43 -3.94
C SER A 528 -8.84 -7.90 -4.33
N PHE A 529 -9.86 -8.50 -4.95
CA PHE A 529 -9.84 -9.91 -5.38
C PHE A 529 -8.83 -10.17 -6.50
N TYR A 530 -8.68 -9.23 -7.44
CA TYR A 530 -7.70 -9.31 -8.53
C TYR A 530 -6.32 -8.72 -8.17
N GLN A 531 -6.10 -8.30 -6.93
CA GLN A 531 -4.86 -7.63 -6.47
C GLN A 531 -4.51 -6.39 -7.30
N ARG A 532 -5.54 -5.63 -7.71
CA ARG A 532 -5.47 -4.38 -8.48
C ARG A 532 -6.14 -3.24 -7.72
N ALA A 533 -5.72 -3.01 -6.47
CA ALA A 533 -6.09 -1.79 -5.76
C ALA A 533 -5.53 -0.57 -6.50
N ALA A 534 -6.27 0.53 -6.55
CA ALA A 534 -5.76 1.78 -7.10
C ALA A 534 -4.75 2.42 -6.10
N PRO A 535 -3.67 3.07 -6.58
CA PRO A 535 -2.59 3.53 -5.72
C PRO A 535 -3.02 4.58 -4.70
N HIS A 536 -4.03 5.40 -5.03
CA HIS A 536 -4.59 6.44 -4.15
C HIS A 536 -5.45 5.90 -2.98
N VAL A 537 -5.42 4.60 -2.69
CA VAL A 537 -6.32 3.94 -1.73
C VAL A 537 -5.54 3.20 -0.65
N LEU A 538 -5.57 3.71 0.59
CA LEU A 538 -4.98 3.04 1.74
C LEU A 538 -5.99 2.03 2.34
N SER A 539 -5.82 0.75 2.02
CA SER A 539 -6.64 -0.35 2.58
C SER A 539 -6.11 -0.92 3.90
N SER A 540 -4.81 -0.76 4.16
CA SER A 540 -4.09 -1.37 5.28
C SER A 540 -2.69 -0.79 5.39
N MET A 541 -2.17 -0.67 6.60
CA MET A 541 -0.85 -0.11 6.91
C MET A 541 -0.09 -1.05 7.84
N ASN A 542 1.23 -1.08 7.70
CA ASN A 542 2.14 -1.81 8.59
C ASN A 542 3.06 -0.81 9.28
N LEU A 543 3.14 -0.86 10.61
CA LEU A 543 3.98 0.01 11.43
C LEU A 543 5.11 -0.79 12.08
N HIS A 544 6.30 -0.18 12.13
CA HIS A 544 7.44 -0.70 12.88
C HIS A 544 7.44 -0.06 14.26
N LEU A 545 6.96 -0.80 15.25
CA LEU A 545 7.00 -0.41 16.67
C LEU A 545 8.25 -1.03 17.33
N PRO A 546 8.66 -0.57 18.53
CA PRO A 546 9.83 -1.12 19.21
C PRO A 546 9.77 -2.64 19.45
N ALA A 547 10.93 -3.26 19.69
CA ALA A 547 11.00 -4.58 20.30
C ALA A 547 10.45 -4.57 21.74
N GLY A 548 10.12 -5.74 22.28
CA GLY A 548 9.65 -5.92 23.66
C GLY A 548 8.21 -5.49 23.96
N ILE A 549 7.51 -4.84 23.02
CA ILE A 549 6.19 -4.25 23.28
C ILE A 549 5.09 -5.28 23.53
N SER A 550 4.11 -4.88 24.34
CA SER A 550 2.94 -5.67 24.74
C SER A 550 1.67 -4.81 24.75
N ASN A 551 0.51 -5.44 24.98
CA ASN A 551 -0.79 -4.78 25.18
C ASN A 551 -1.23 -3.79 24.09
N ALA A 552 -0.74 -3.94 22.85
CA ALA A 552 -1.05 -3.00 21.77
C ALA A 552 -2.55 -2.96 21.45
N TYR A 553 -3.14 -1.78 21.52
CA TYR A 553 -4.54 -1.50 21.25
C TYR A 553 -4.71 -0.48 20.11
N PHE A 554 -5.81 -0.60 19.37
CA PHE A 554 -6.14 0.27 18.25
C PHE A 554 -7.65 0.53 18.26
N TYR A 555 -8.04 1.77 18.50
CA TYR A 555 -9.44 2.19 18.51
C TYR A 555 -9.68 3.44 17.67
N ASP A 556 -10.90 3.54 17.19
CA ASP A 556 -11.50 4.70 16.52
C ASP A 556 -12.30 5.47 17.58
N LEU A 557 -12.73 6.70 17.31
CA LEU A 557 -13.66 7.46 18.16
C LEU A 557 -14.93 6.64 18.47
N ASN A 558 -15.34 5.80 17.52
CA ASN A 558 -16.45 4.85 17.67
C ASN A 558 -16.05 3.50 18.32
N GLY A 559 -14.95 3.45 19.08
CA GLY A 559 -14.47 2.30 19.84
C GLY A 559 -13.47 1.39 19.12
N ASN A 560 -13.14 0.25 19.76
CA ASN A 560 -12.12 -0.72 19.35
C ASN A 560 -12.27 -1.19 17.89
N VAL A 561 -11.15 -1.31 17.16
CA VAL A 561 -11.09 -1.77 15.77
C VAL A 561 -10.32 -3.09 15.70
N SER A 562 -11.07 -4.20 15.67
CA SER A 562 -10.51 -5.57 15.71
C SER A 562 -9.82 -6.04 14.43
N THR A 563 -9.51 -5.14 13.49
CA THR A 563 -8.82 -5.41 12.22
C THR A 563 -7.35 -5.01 12.28
N SER A 564 -6.69 -5.39 13.37
CA SER A 564 -5.26 -5.24 13.62
C SER A 564 -4.60 -6.57 14.01
N HIS A 565 -3.27 -6.65 13.87
CA HIS A 565 -2.49 -7.84 14.19
C HIS A 565 -1.04 -7.46 14.57
N LEU A 566 -0.69 -7.62 15.84
CA LEU A 566 0.68 -7.44 16.34
C LEU A 566 1.52 -8.71 16.12
N ARG A 567 2.69 -8.55 15.51
CA ARG A 567 3.81 -9.52 15.55
C ARG A 567 4.88 -8.95 16.47
N SER A 568 4.79 -9.28 17.75
CA SER A 568 5.72 -8.83 18.80
C SER A 568 7.06 -9.56 18.70
N THR A 569 8.15 -8.81 18.67
CA THR A 569 9.52 -9.33 18.76
C THR A 569 10.01 -9.13 20.21
N PRO A 570 10.66 -10.11 20.86
CA PRO A 570 11.14 -9.96 22.25
C PRO A 570 12.14 -8.81 22.41
N SER A 571 12.27 -8.27 23.62
CA SER A 571 13.25 -7.20 23.90
C SER A 571 14.68 -7.65 23.57
N THR A 572 15.43 -6.74 22.94
CA THR A 572 16.86 -6.90 22.65
C THR A 572 17.69 -6.20 23.71
N ALA A 573 18.67 -6.91 24.29
CA ALA A 573 19.66 -6.28 25.17
C ALA A 573 20.34 -5.08 24.49
N ARG A 574 20.61 -4.00 25.26
CA ARG A 574 21.02 -2.66 24.78
C ARG A 574 22.23 -2.62 23.84
N ASN A 575 23.06 -3.67 23.82
CA ASN A 575 24.26 -3.79 22.99
C ASN A 575 24.05 -4.64 21.72
N ALA A 576 22.81 -4.98 21.36
CA ALA A 576 22.49 -5.78 20.18
C ALA A 576 22.81 -5.01 18.88
N LYS A 577 23.67 -5.57 18.02
CA LYS A 577 24.11 -4.95 16.76
C LYS A 577 23.03 -4.85 15.67
N THR A 578 21.82 -5.35 15.91
CA THR A 578 20.73 -5.41 14.93
C THR A 578 19.47 -4.84 15.55
N ALA A 579 18.98 -3.73 15.01
CA ALA A 579 17.71 -3.14 15.44
C ALA A 579 16.54 -4.08 15.09
N GLN A 580 15.91 -4.64 16.12
CA GLN A 580 14.69 -5.43 15.99
C GLN A 580 13.46 -4.56 16.25
N TYR A 581 12.37 -4.86 15.54
CA TYR A 581 11.09 -4.15 15.65
C TYR A 581 9.95 -5.16 15.75
N SER A 582 8.86 -4.75 16.38
CA SER A 582 7.58 -5.44 16.34
C SER A 582 6.75 -4.89 15.18
N LEU A 583 6.17 -5.76 14.36
CA LEU A 583 5.32 -5.34 13.24
C LEU A 583 3.87 -5.24 13.70
N PHE A 584 3.28 -4.05 13.64
CA PHE A 584 1.86 -3.85 13.86
C PHE A 584 1.14 -3.64 12.53
N GLU A 585 0.37 -4.64 12.10
CA GLU A 585 -0.47 -4.55 10.91
C GLU A 585 -1.85 -4.00 11.32
N MET A 586 -2.34 -2.96 10.64
CA MET A 586 -3.63 -2.34 10.94
C MET A 586 -4.43 -2.07 9.67
N LYS A 587 -5.75 -2.23 9.77
CA LYS A 587 -6.70 -1.93 8.68
C LYS A 587 -7.81 -1.03 9.24
N PRO A 588 -7.91 0.23 8.76
CA PRO A 588 -9.01 1.14 9.11
C PRO A 588 -10.39 0.53 8.81
N ARG A 589 -11.45 1.08 9.42
CA ARG A 589 -12.84 0.58 9.24
C ARG A 589 -13.34 0.65 7.79
N TYR A 590 -12.78 1.56 7.00
CA TYR A 590 -13.04 1.76 5.57
C TYR A 590 -11.72 2.05 4.84
N PRO A 591 -11.60 1.73 3.54
CA PRO A 591 -10.43 2.12 2.76
C PRO A 591 -10.36 3.65 2.68
N ILE A 592 -9.20 4.23 2.97
CA ILE A 592 -9.01 5.68 2.98
C ILE A 592 -8.64 6.12 1.57
N MET A 593 -9.62 6.66 0.83
CA MET A 593 -9.46 7.26 -0.50
C MET A 593 -8.75 8.62 -0.39
N GLY A 594 -8.28 9.18 -1.51
CA GLY A 594 -7.76 10.55 -1.54
C GLY A 594 -8.81 11.58 -1.06
N GLY A 595 -8.38 12.52 -0.23
CA GLY A 595 -9.21 13.50 0.47
C GLY A 595 -10.02 12.94 1.64
N TRP A 596 -9.81 11.69 2.07
CA TRP A 596 -10.50 11.13 3.24
C TRP A 596 -9.62 11.16 4.49
N ASN A 597 -10.24 11.57 5.61
CA ASN A 597 -9.63 11.55 6.94
C ASN A 597 -10.01 10.24 7.68
N TYR A 598 -9.16 9.84 8.63
CA TYR A 598 -9.43 8.78 9.60
C TYR A 598 -8.71 9.08 10.92
N SER A 599 -9.48 9.44 11.94
CA SER A 599 -8.99 9.63 13.31
C SER A 599 -8.94 8.31 14.05
N PHE A 600 -7.84 8.03 14.73
CA PHE A 600 -7.70 6.84 15.58
C PHE A 600 -6.70 7.05 16.71
N THR A 601 -6.77 6.18 17.71
CA THR A 601 -5.77 6.07 18.76
C THR A 601 -5.07 4.71 18.67
N LEU A 602 -3.75 4.75 18.69
CA LEU A 602 -2.87 3.59 18.77
C LEU A 602 -2.06 3.68 20.07
N GLY A 603 -2.00 2.63 20.86
CA GLY A 603 -1.15 2.63 22.05
C GLY A 603 -0.68 1.24 22.45
N TRP A 604 0.41 1.18 23.22
CA TRP A 604 1.08 -0.05 23.63
C TRP A 604 1.95 0.18 24.86
N ASP A 605 2.29 -0.90 25.56
CA ASP A 605 3.24 -0.90 26.67
C ASP A 605 4.63 -1.33 26.17
N SER A 606 5.67 -0.61 26.59
CA SER A 606 7.08 -1.02 26.45
C SER A 606 7.72 -1.22 27.83
N PRO A 607 8.57 -2.23 28.05
CA PRO A 607 9.25 -2.42 29.34
C PRO A 607 10.14 -1.21 29.70
N LEU A 608 9.99 -0.67 30.90
CA LEU A 608 10.77 0.50 31.34
C LEU A 608 12.28 0.19 31.48
N ALA A 609 12.66 -1.08 31.55
CA ALA A 609 14.05 -1.53 31.51
C ALA A 609 14.71 -1.38 30.12
N ASP A 610 13.92 -1.28 29.04
CA ASP A 610 14.45 -1.13 27.68
C ASP A 610 14.80 0.33 27.39
N SER A 611 13.93 1.26 27.81
CA SER A 611 14.03 2.72 27.60
C SER A 611 14.63 3.50 28.77
N GLY A 612 14.64 2.95 29.98
CA GLY A 612 15.05 3.61 31.21
C GLY A 612 16.34 3.07 31.83
N SER A 613 17.16 3.94 32.41
CA SER A 613 18.33 3.61 33.22
C SER A 613 18.31 4.36 34.55
N TRP A 614 19.12 3.88 35.50
CA TRP A 614 19.34 4.49 36.80
C TRP A 614 20.81 4.91 36.91
N ASP A 615 21.05 6.20 37.17
CA ASP A 615 22.38 6.67 37.56
C ASP A 615 22.51 6.64 39.09
N ALA A 616 23.30 5.68 39.57
CA ALA A 616 23.60 5.50 40.98
C ALA A 616 24.42 6.66 41.58
N LYS A 617 25.10 7.50 40.76
CA LYS A 617 25.89 8.65 41.27
C LYS A 617 24.98 9.82 41.64
N ASN A 618 24.11 10.25 40.72
CA ASN A 618 23.23 11.41 40.93
C ASN A 618 21.86 11.03 41.51
N GLN A 619 21.58 9.73 41.72
CA GLN A 619 20.29 9.18 42.14
C GLN A 619 19.13 9.61 41.23
N LYS A 620 19.40 9.69 39.92
CA LYS A 620 18.46 10.08 38.86
C LYS A 620 18.08 8.87 38.02
N TYR A 621 16.80 8.77 37.68
CA TYR A 621 16.34 7.99 36.54
C TYR A 621 16.58 8.78 35.26
N ILE A 622 16.96 8.10 34.18
CA ILE A 622 17.08 8.66 32.83
C ILE A 622 16.22 7.79 31.92
N VAL A 623 15.22 8.37 31.24
CA VAL A 623 14.32 7.64 30.35
C VAL A 623 14.36 8.26 28.96
N ALA A 624 14.58 7.43 27.94
CA ALA A 624 14.55 7.82 26.54
C ALA A 624 13.15 7.60 25.96
N VAL A 625 12.49 8.67 25.52
CA VAL A 625 11.14 8.67 24.96
C VAL A 625 11.21 9.03 23.47
N PRO A 626 10.72 8.20 22.54
CA PRO A 626 10.68 8.54 21.12
C PRO A 626 9.68 9.68 20.86
N VAL A 627 10.05 10.65 20.01
CA VAL A 627 9.17 11.80 19.69
C VAL A 627 7.86 11.35 19.04
N MET A 628 7.94 10.47 18.05
CA MET A 628 6.77 10.02 17.27
C MET A 628 6.78 8.51 16.97
N THR A 629 5.71 7.98 16.39
CA THR A 629 5.70 6.70 15.68
C THR A 629 6.09 6.96 14.22
N LEU A 630 6.97 6.12 13.66
CA LEU A 630 7.36 6.25 12.27
C LEU A 630 6.25 5.73 11.34
N PHE A 631 5.54 6.67 10.70
CA PHE A 631 4.62 6.39 9.60
C PHE A 631 5.38 6.44 8.26
N PRO A 632 5.53 5.33 7.53
CA PRO A 632 6.34 5.31 6.31
C PRO A 632 5.79 6.27 5.24
N SER A 633 6.66 7.16 4.74
CA SER A 633 6.33 8.17 3.71
C SER A 633 5.16 9.11 4.07
N ALA A 634 4.96 9.41 5.36
CA ALA A 634 4.01 10.42 5.82
C ALA A 634 4.72 11.64 6.43
N VAL A 635 4.09 12.81 6.28
CA VAL A 635 4.41 14.05 7.02
C VAL A 635 3.50 14.12 8.25
N ILE A 636 3.99 14.72 9.35
CA ILE A 636 3.14 15.11 10.48
C ILE A 636 3.14 16.64 10.59
N ASP A 637 2.00 17.27 10.37
CA ASP A 637 1.91 18.73 10.25
C ASP A 637 2.01 19.43 11.60
N ASN A 638 1.28 18.90 12.61
CA ASN A 638 1.27 19.39 13.98
C ASN A 638 1.43 18.21 14.95
N ALA A 639 2.42 18.27 15.84
CA ALA A 639 2.75 17.18 16.75
C ALA A 639 2.94 17.67 18.20
N GLU A 640 2.08 17.19 19.10
CA GLU A 640 2.17 17.39 20.55
C GLU A 640 2.82 16.15 21.20
N LEU A 641 3.92 16.33 21.93
CA LEU A 641 4.58 15.27 22.72
C LEU A 641 4.44 15.59 24.21
N LYS A 642 3.61 14.82 24.93
CA LYS A 642 3.36 14.97 26.36
C LYS A 642 3.98 13.81 27.15
N ILE A 643 5.08 14.09 27.84
CA ILE A 643 5.76 13.12 28.71
C ILE A 643 5.21 13.26 30.13
N ILE A 644 4.57 12.22 30.64
CA ILE A 644 3.92 12.17 31.96
C ILE A 644 4.81 11.36 32.90
N LEU A 645 5.30 12.00 33.95
CA LEU A 645 6.22 11.41 34.92
C LEU A 645 5.47 10.65 36.05
N PRO A 646 6.16 9.85 36.86
CA PRO A 646 5.59 9.31 38.09
C PRO A 646 5.23 10.43 39.10
N GLU A 647 4.24 10.17 39.95
CA GLU A 647 3.85 11.06 41.04
C GLU A 647 5.02 11.30 42.00
N GLY A 648 5.27 12.56 42.36
CA GLY A 648 6.37 12.94 43.24
C GLY A 648 7.76 12.93 42.59
N ALA A 649 7.84 12.94 41.25
CA ALA A 649 9.09 13.23 40.55
C ALA A 649 9.58 14.67 40.82
N THR A 650 10.88 14.84 41.07
CA THR A 650 11.56 16.14 41.22
C THR A 650 12.78 16.22 40.31
N ASP A 651 13.44 17.38 40.26
CA ASP A 651 14.70 17.61 39.54
C ASP A 651 14.61 17.20 38.06
N VAL A 652 13.50 17.63 37.42
CA VAL A 652 13.14 17.25 36.06
C VAL A 652 13.94 18.08 35.05
N GLU A 653 14.80 17.41 34.29
CA GLU A 653 15.60 17.96 33.21
C GLU A 653 15.26 17.21 31.92
N VAL A 654 15.04 17.93 30.81
CA VAL A 654 14.75 17.32 29.51
C VAL A 654 15.75 17.78 28.46
N ILE A 655 16.30 16.82 27.72
CA ILE A 655 17.21 17.03 26.59
C ILE A 655 16.48 16.57 25.33
N THR A 656 16.05 17.53 24.52
CA THR A 656 15.43 17.28 23.20
C THR A 656 16.51 17.20 22.10
N PRO A 657 16.38 16.29 21.12
CA PRO A 657 17.39 16.12 20.06
C PRO A 657 17.41 17.24 19.01
N PHE A 658 16.30 18.00 18.93
CA PHE A 658 16.13 19.21 18.12
C PHE A 658 15.18 20.15 18.89
N PRO A 659 15.19 21.48 18.64
CA PRO A 659 14.35 22.42 19.37
C PRO A 659 12.85 22.19 19.14
N ALA A 660 12.05 22.40 20.18
CA ALA A 660 10.59 22.48 20.08
C ALA A 660 10.14 23.92 19.77
N LEU A 661 8.94 24.08 19.21
CA LEU A 661 8.32 25.39 18.98
C LEU A 661 7.86 26.02 20.29
N GLU A 662 7.32 25.19 21.18
CA GLU A 662 6.88 25.58 22.53
C GLU A 662 7.17 24.41 23.49
N THR A 663 7.45 24.72 24.76
CA THR A 663 7.59 23.74 25.84
C THR A 663 6.83 24.22 27.06
N THR A 664 5.84 23.44 27.52
CA THR A 664 4.99 23.79 28.66
C THR A 664 5.00 22.70 29.73
N THR A 665 5.15 23.10 30.99
CA THR A 665 5.05 22.20 32.15
C THR A 665 3.65 22.29 32.74
N SER A 666 3.02 21.13 32.93
CA SER A 666 1.64 20.99 33.42
C SER A 666 1.56 19.91 34.50
N THR A 667 0.46 19.90 35.26
CA THR A 667 0.11 18.75 36.12
C THR A 667 -0.91 17.87 35.42
N HIS A 668 -0.65 16.56 35.40
CA HIS A 668 -1.56 15.53 34.91
C HIS A 668 -2.11 14.75 36.10
N VAL A 669 -3.43 14.55 36.16
CA VAL A 669 -4.09 13.82 37.25
C VAL A 669 -4.80 12.60 36.66
N THR A 670 -4.42 11.42 37.14
CA THR A 670 -5.05 10.13 36.82
C THR A 670 -5.32 9.32 38.09
N TYR A 671 -5.75 8.08 37.93
CA TYR A 671 -6.21 7.22 39.03
C TYR A 671 -5.16 7.08 40.16
N LEU A 672 -5.65 7.28 41.39
CA LEU A 672 -4.87 7.20 42.63
C LEU A 672 -3.68 8.16 42.71
N ASP A 673 -3.61 9.23 41.91
CA ASP A 673 -2.69 10.35 42.16
C ASP A 673 -3.25 11.23 43.31
N THR A 674 -2.39 11.66 44.24
CA THR A 674 -2.76 12.55 45.37
C THR A 674 -2.33 14.00 45.14
N THR A 675 -1.15 14.21 44.58
CA THR A 675 -0.63 15.54 44.20
C THR A 675 -0.71 15.82 42.70
N GLY A 676 -1.21 14.85 41.93
CA GLY A 676 -0.97 14.80 40.48
C GLY A 676 0.49 14.48 40.14
N ARG A 677 0.73 14.35 38.83
CA ARG A 677 2.02 14.03 38.23
C ARG A 677 2.54 15.24 37.44
N PRO A 678 3.84 15.57 37.48
CA PRO A 678 4.39 16.55 36.56
C PRO A 678 4.39 15.97 35.13
N ALA A 679 4.03 16.79 34.14
CA ALA A 679 4.03 16.42 32.73
C ALA A 679 4.58 17.57 31.89
N VAL A 680 5.58 17.27 31.06
CA VAL A 680 6.21 18.23 30.14
C VAL A 680 5.67 17.99 28.74
N THR A 681 5.20 19.05 28.10
CA THR A 681 4.55 19.01 26.78
C THR A 681 5.35 19.84 25.78
N PHE A 682 5.71 19.24 24.66
CA PHE A 682 6.46 19.86 23.57
C PHE A 682 5.55 20.00 22.36
N GLN A 683 5.54 21.18 21.73
CA GLN A 683 4.88 21.41 20.44
C GLN A 683 5.92 21.40 19.32
N TYR A 684 5.62 20.66 18.26
CA TYR A 684 6.44 20.55 17.06
C TYR A 684 5.59 20.70 15.79
N GLY A 685 6.17 21.26 14.73
CA GLY A 685 5.54 21.38 13.42
C GLY A 685 6.32 20.64 12.33
N THR A 686 5.63 20.14 11.31
CA THR A 686 6.23 19.51 10.11
C THR A 686 7.26 18.42 10.41
N LEU A 687 6.94 17.46 11.28
CA LEU A 687 7.83 16.32 11.55
C LEU A 687 7.88 15.34 10.37
N THR A 688 9.06 14.73 10.20
CA THR A 688 9.46 13.87 9.07
C THR A 688 10.33 12.72 9.57
N ASP A 689 10.70 11.75 8.72
CA ASP A 689 11.46 10.54 9.10
C ASP A 689 12.74 10.83 9.92
N LYS A 690 13.47 11.92 9.59
CA LYS A 690 14.67 12.39 10.32
C LYS A 690 14.40 12.82 11.76
N HIS A 691 13.17 13.20 12.08
CA HIS A 691 12.74 13.61 13.42
C HIS A 691 12.40 12.43 14.34
N ASN A 692 12.49 11.18 13.85
CA ASN A 692 12.30 9.97 14.66
C ASN A 692 13.50 9.71 15.59
N GLN A 693 13.66 10.59 16.58
CA GLN A 693 14.76 10.59 17.55
C GLN A 693 14.21 10.49 18.99
N LEU A 694 15.12 10.38 19.97
CA LEU A 694 14.79 10.17 21.38
C LEU A 694 14.96 11.47 22.18
N VAL A 695 13.94 11.84 22.94
CA VAL A 695 14.03 12.84 24.01
C VAL A 695 14.48 12.13 25.29
N TYR A 696 15.50 12.65 25.95
CA TYR A 696 15.98 12.11 27.23
C TYR A 696 15.43 12.94 28.37
N VAL A 697 14.69 12.31 29.29
CA VAL A 697 14.19 12.95 30.50
C VAL A 697 14.91 12.38 31.71
N THR A 698 15.54 13.24 32.51
CA THR A 698 16.13 12.88 33.80
C THR A 698 15.31 13.44 34.94
N TYR A 699 15.13 12.67 36.02
CA TYR A 699 14.33 13.05 37.18
C TYR A 699 14.68 12.17 38.39
N LYS A 700 14.38 12.64 39.59
CA LYS A 700 14.47 11.87 40.85
C LYS A 700 13.08 11.45 41.31
N VAL A 701 12.97 10.27 41.93
CA VAL A 701 11.77 9.85 42.67
C VAL A 701 12.21 9.25 44.01
N PRO A 702 11.85 9.83 45.16
CA PRO A 702 12.16 9.22 46.45
C PRO A 702 11.21 8.04 46.71
N PHE A 703 11.68 7.02 47.42
CA PHE A 703 10.86 5.83 47.74
C PHE A 703 9.55 6.18 48.48
N SER A 704 9.56 7.24 49.29
CA SER A 704 8.38 7.79 49.95
C SER A 704 7.26 8.23 48.99
N ALA A 705 7.59 8.64 47.76
CA ALA A 705 6.60 8.99 46.74
C ALA A 705 5.82 7.75 46.25
N HIS A 706 6.48 6.60 46.08
CA HIS A 706 5.80 5.36 45.73
C HIS A 706 4.80 4.92 46.82
N LEU A 707 5.17 5.09 48.10
CA LEU A 707 4.32 4.75 49.24
C LEU A 707 3.04 5.61 49.36
N LYS A 708 2.97 6.78 48.72
CA LYS A 708 1.76 7.64 48.73
C LYS A 708 0.51 6.89 48.28
N LYS A 709 0.60 6.09 47.20
CA LYS A 709 -0.59 5.45 46.60
C LYS A 709 -1.19 4.35 47.48
N PRO A 710 -0.40 3.37 48.01
CA PRO A 710 -0.91 2.43 49.01
C PRO A 710 -1.43 3.13 50.26
N LEU A 711 -0.77 4.19 50.74
CA LEU A 711 -1.18 4.92 51.94
C LEU A 711 -2.51 5.66 51.72
N ALA A 712 -2.73 6.31 50.57
CA ALA A 712 -3.98 6.99 50.24
C ALA A 712 -5.18 6.02 50.13
N VAL A 713 -4.96 4.81 49.59
CA VAL A 713 -5.97 3.75 49.59
C VAL A 713 -6.22 3.25 51.02
N ALA A 714 -5.17 3.05 51.81
CA ALA A 714 -5.30 2.59 53.19
C ALA A 714 -6.03 3.62 54.08
N THR A 715 -5.74 4.92 53.97
CA THR A 715 -6.46 5.96 54.73
C THR A 715 -7.92 6.09 54.32
N ALA A 716 -8.25 5.90 53.04
CA ALA A 716 -9.63 5.86 52.58
C ALA A 716 -10.42 4.66 53.17
N PHE A 717 -9.84 3.46 53.20
CA PHE A 717 -10.48 2.32 53.86
C PHE A 717 -10.56 2.47 55.38
N LEU A 718 -9.50 2.95 56.03
CA LEU A 718 -9.47 3.17 57.48
C LEU A 718 -10.46 4.26 57.92
N SER A 719 -10.67 5.32 57.11
CA SER A 719 -11.68 6.34 57.40
C SER A 719 -13.11 5.78 57.29
N LEU A 720 -13.38 4.92 56.29
CA LEU A 720 -14.66 4.22 56.16
C LEU A 720 -14.94 3.31 57.38
N PHE A 721 -13.95 2.53 57.83
CA PHE A 721 -14.08 1.73 59.04
C PHE A 721 -14.23 2.59 60.31
N GLY A 722 -13.50 3.71 60.41
CA GLY A 722 -13.62 4.67 61.51
C GLY A 722 -15.01 5.29 61.59
N LEU A 723 -15.57 5.72 60.45
CA LEU A 723 -16.94 6.25 60.36
C LEU A 723 -17.99 5.19 60.69
N ALA A 724 -17.82 3.94 60.25
CA ALA A 724 -18.70 2.83 60.62
C ALA A 724 -18.66 2.53 62.13
N LEU A 725 -17.47 2.55 62.74
CA LEU A 725 -17.29 2.39 64.19
C LEU A 725 -17.91 3.55 64.98
N ALA A 726 -17.74 4.79 64.52
CA ALA A 726 -18.36 5.98 65.12
C ALA A 726 -19.90 5.92 65.00
N GLY A 727 -20.43 5.58 63.83
CA GLY A 727 -21.86 5.38 63.59
C GLY A 727 -22.46 4.33 64.53
N ARG A 728 -21.74 3.22 64.78
CA ARG A 728 -22.15 2.18 65.75
C ARG A 728 -22.09 2.61 67.23
N ARG A 729 -21.56 3.81 67.54
CA ARG A 729 -21.54 4.41 68.88
C ARG A 729 -22.59 5.52 69.05
N ILE A 730 -23.13 6.06 67.96
CA ILE A 730 -24.19 7.07 68.00
C ILE A 730 -25.53 6.35 68.17
N ASN A 731 -26.15 6.50 69.34
CA ASN A 731 -27.53 6.05 69.54
C ASN A 731 -28.50 7.12 69.06
N LEU A 732 -29.39 6.76 68.13
CA LEU A 732 -30.41 7.64 67.54
C LEU A 732 -31.82 7.43 68.12
N SER A 733 -31.96 6.68 69.21
CA SER A 733 -33.26 6.44 69.87
C SER A 733 -33.82 7.71 70.52
N LEU A 734 -34.97 8.20 70.03
CA LEU A 734 -35.66 9.38 70.56
C LEU A 734 -36.22 9.21 71.98
N HIS A 735 -36.41 7.96 72.45
CA HIS A 735 -36.75 7.64 73.82
C HIS A 735 -35.68 6.70 74.39
N LYS A 736 -35.35 6.91 75.67
CA LYS A 736 -34.26 6.25 76.36
C LYS A 736 -34.84 5.35 77.45
N ASN A 737 -35.01 4.08 77.11
CA ASN A 737 -35.30 3.01 78.07
C ASN A 737 -34.05 2.68 78.90
#